data_AF-A0A1V6C998-F1
#
_entry.id   AF-A0A1V6C998-F1
#
_cell.length_a   1.000
_cell.length_b   1.000
_cell.length_c   1.000
_cell.angle_alpha   90.00
_cell.angle_beta   90.00
_cell.angle_gamma   90.00
#
_symmetry.space_group_name_H-M   'P 1'
#
loop_
_entity.id
_entity.type
_entity.pdbx_description
1 polymer ?
#
loop_
_entity_poly.entity_id
_entity_poly.type
_entity_poly.pdbx_seq_one_letter_code
_entity_poly.pdbx_strand_id
1 'polypeptide(L)'
;MHRKKRKKSNQRPVVTICATDRDEQFVIRKCAWYIKGFLDTRRDLDKETLELLLYVLGDTMDLFAVYLGGMMNSDERSDFINSLMLTRSDADDHIKVYYDAIVQFDSHAQQEILSHLQHVLDVKIEQCTCRGMSQLKKKIGLLKRLFSLNELEVELCTFILIVTFWEKMDDFFVHRLECNRFSNRNMLSRILNVERHELNRALHGTLSRISLYSLDEHNLSLSDSFMEFFSDQNSRSLKSFFYERIRPKAIPLEYHQVDARTTEHLVKLLKKKSKTPTNILIYGDPGTGKTSYAVGVAQKLGIPTYRIMPNIESHAESCRLGIAACLNMTHGGKGSLIIVDDADSTLNTIGSFSHMKGAKDKGWLNELLETKGSRIIWIANAIDQVEESVLRRFAYSMEFKPFNQRQRIMVWKTVLEANRIPGILRADQINDLAKSHKVNPGVIDMAVKKALDVSGRTEKCFHEALAMNLKASSALINGGRSTVKGAIEKNYSLDGLNMAGDIQGMLRQIRSFDRHLRSSREHAGCMNILFYGPPGTGKSELARYLGELLQREIICRRPSDILDPFVGMSERNICHMFEEAQKDEAILIVDEVDTLLFNRTGAQQSWEISMTNEFLTSLERFQGIFIGTTNMLTNLDHASIRRFHHKIGFDYLTPDGNVTFYERLLSPILAEGLSDEDRTTLRHIPNLAPGDFRVVRDRYCFCPADEVRNGTLITELEREAQLKDLHANRRRIGFN
;
A
#
# COMPACT_ATOMS: atom_id res chain seq x y z
N MET A 1 -22.09 0.43 -53.08
CA MET A 1 -21.16 -0.51 -52.42
C MET A 1 -19.76 -0.16 -52.91
N HIS A 2 -18.76 0.31 -52.17
CA HIS A 2 -18.32 0.05 -50.80
C HIS A 2 -17.82 1.34 -50.14
N ARG A 3 -18.38 1.66 -48.97
CA ARG A 3 -17.77 2.54 -47.96
C ARG A 3 -16.44 1.90 -47.53
N LYS A 4 -15.30 2.51 -47.87
CA LYS A 4 -14.03 2.20 -47.21
C LYS A 4 -14.09 2.73 -45.78
N LYS A 5 -14.19 1.79 -44.84
CA LYS A 5 -14.13 2.00 -43.39
C LYS A 5 -12.94 2.91 -43.04
N ARG A 6 -13.22 4.11 -42.54
CA ARG A 6 -12.29 4.88 -41.70
C ARG A 6 -11.82 3.94 -40.59
N LYS A 7 -10.52 3.60 -40.58
CA LYS A 7 -9.87 2.98 -39.42
C LYS A 7 -10.03 3.97 -38.27
N LYS A 8 -10.71 3.53 -37.21
CA LYS A 8 -10.73 4.18 -35.90
C LYS A 8 -9.29 4.24 -35.39
N SER A 9 -8.58 5.34 -35.64
CA SER A 9 -7.47 5.77 -34.80
C SER A 9 -8.07 6.27 -33.49
N ASN A 10 -7.49 5.87 -32.36
CA ASN A 10 -7.82 6.26 -30.99
C ASN A 10 -8.67 7.54 -30.88
N GLN A 11 -9.99 7.39 -30.76
CA GLN A 11 -10.84 8.47 -30.29
C GLN A 11 -10.45 8.71 -28.83
N ARG A 12 -9.69 9.77 -28.57
CA ARG A 12 -9.54 10.33 -27.23
C ARG A 12 -10.95 10.62 -26.69
N PRO A 13 -11.24 10.37 -25.41
CA PRO A 13 -12.53 10.70 -24.83
C PRO A 13 -12.80 12.19 -25.07
N VAL A 14 -13.96 12.52 -25.64
CA VAL A 14 -14.41 13.91 -25.78
C VAL A 14 -14.78 14.39 -24.39
N VAL A 15 -13.80 14.90 -23.65
CA VAL A 15 -14.03 15.51 -22.35
C VAL A 15 -14.42 16.96 -22.58
N THR A 16 -15.72 17.24 -22.53
CA THR A 16 -16.24 18.59 -22.75
C THR A 16 -16.05 19.44 -21.50
N ILE A 17 -15.24 20.49 -21.57
CA ILE A 17 -15.27 21.56 -20.56
C ILE A 17 -16.62 22.27 -20.70
N CYS A 18 -17.40 22.36 -19.61
CA CYS A 18 -18.59 23.21 -19.60
C CYS A 18 -18.12 24.67 -19.54
N ALA A 19 -17.87 25.25 -20.71
CA ALA A 19 -17.35 26.60 -20.84
C ALA A 19 -18.43 27.61 -20.44
N THR A 20 -18.10 28.52 -19.53
CA THR A 20 -18.93 29.72 -19.34
C THR A 20 -18.73 30.65 -20.54
N ASP A 21 -19.68 31.54 -20.83
CA ASP A 21 -19.53 32.60 -21.84
C ASP A 21 -18.19 33.38 -21.66
N ARG A 22 -17.74 33.54 -20.42
CA ARG A 22 -16.43 34.15 -20.11
C ARG A 22 -15.22 33.27 -20.43
N ASP A 23 -15.35 31.94 -20.34
CA ASP A 23 -14.30 31.01 -20.76
C ASP A 23 -14.20 30.99 -22.28
N GLU A 24 -15.33 31.00 -22.99
CA GLU A 24 -15.37 31.11 -24.45
C GLU A 24 -14.73 32.42 -24.93
N GLN A 25 -15.09 33.56 -24.35
CA GLN A 25 -14.47 34.85 -24.69
C GLN A 25 -12.96 34.85 -24.41
N PHE A 26 -12.51 34.23 -23.31
CA PHE A 26 -11.09 34.09 -23.01
C PHE A 26 -10.36 33.22 -24.04
N VAL A 27 -10.97 32.11 -24.48
CA VAL A 27 -10.40 31.22 -25.49
C VAL A 27 -10.35 31.93 -26.84
N ILE A 28 -11.45 32.50 -27.31
CA ILE A 28 -11.51 33.25 -28.59
C ILE A 28 -10.43 34.34 -28.61
N ARG A 29 -10.25 35.09 -27.52
CA ARG A 29 -9.19 36.09 -27.41
C ARG A 29 -7.79 35.49 -27.57
N LYS A 30 -7.51 34.36 -26.93
CA LYS A 30 -6.23 33.66 -27.05
C LYS A 30 -6.02 33.09 -28.45
N CYS A 31 -7.06 32.54 -29.06
CA CYS A 31 -7.03 32.05 -30.43
C CYS A 31 -6.74 33.17 -31.43
N ALA A 32 -7.38 34.33 -31.30
CA ALA A 32 -7.08 35.49 -32.14
C ALA A 32 -5.61 35.91 -32.02
N TRP A 33 -5.04 35.88 -30.82
CA TRP A 33 -3.62 36.16 -30.59
C TRP A 33 -2.69 35.11 -31.23
N TYR A 34 -2.99 33.81 -31.08
CA TYR A 34 -2.22 32.72 -31.71
C TYR A 34 -2.28 32.78 -33.24
N ILE A 35 -3.45 33.09 -33.82
CA ILE A 35 -3.61 33.25 -35.27
C ILE A 35 -2.81 34.45 -35.77
N LYS A 36 -2.80 35.56 -35.02
CA LYS A 36 -1.98 36.73 -35.35
C LYS A 36 -0.49 36.36 -35.44
N GLY A 37 0.04 35.64 -34.44
CA GLY A 37 1.44 35.15 -34.45
C GLY A 37 1.73 34.19 -35.61
N PHE A 38 0.76 33.36 -36.00
CA PHE A 38 0.87 32.51 -37.19
C PHE A 38 0.95 33.32 -38.50
N LEU A 39 0.08 34.32 -38.66
CA LEU A 39 -0.02 35.14 -39.86
C LEU A 39 1.19 36.05 -40.10
N ASP A 40 1.90 36.45 -39.04
CA ASP A 40 3.06 37.34 -39.12
C ASP A 40 4.20 36.82 -40.02
N THR A 41 4.23 35.51 -40.29
CA THR A 41 5.28 34.87 -41.10
C THR A 41 4.78 34.28 -42.41
N ARG A 42 3.50 34.47 -42.74
CA ARG A 42 2.82 33.89 -43.91
C ARG A 42 2.76 34.89 -45.05
N ARG A 43 2.69 34.37 -46.27
CA ARG A 43 2.54 35.15 -47.50
C ARG A 43 1.21 34.88 -48.21
N ASP A 44 0.46 33.89 -47.75
CA ASP A 44 -0.74 33.36 -48.38
C ASP A 44 -1.83 32.99 -47.35
N LEU A 45 -3.09 33.10 -47.76
CA LEU A 45 -4.27 32.67 -47.01
C LEU A 45 -4.93 31.50 -47.73
N ASP A 46 -4.93 30.33 -47.10
CA ASP A 46 -5.66 29.17 -47.59
C ASP A 46 -7.05 29.05 -46.96
N LYS A 47 -7.88 28.19 -47.54
CA LYS A 47 -9.29 28.01 -47.14
C LYS A 47 -9.44 27.65 -45.67
N GLU A 48 -8.59 26.77 -45.14
CA GLU A 48 -8.71 26.34 -43.76
C GLU A 48 -8.20 27.41 -42.77
N THR A 49 -7.27 28.30 -43.17
CA THR A 49 -6.95 29.49 -42.36
C THR A 49 -8.14 30.44 -42.31
N LEU A 50 -8.83 30.64 -43.44
CA LEU A 50 -10.06 31.43 -43.50
C LEU A 50 -11.20 30.82 -42.70
N GLU A 51 -11.33 29.48 -42.67
CA GLU A 51 -12.30 28.79 -41.80
C GLU A 51 -12.06 29.12 -40.33
N LEU A 52 -10.81 29.00 -39.87
CA LEU A 52 -10.47 29.32 -38.48
C LEU A 52 -10.67 30.81 -38.16
N LEU A 53 -10.32 31.70 -39.10
CA LEU A 53 -10.56 33.14 -38.97
C LEU A 53 -12.05 33.45 -38.87
N LEU A 54 -12.90 32.83 -39.70
CA LEU A 54 -14.35 33.00 -39.65
C LEU A 54 -14.90 32.58 -38.27
N TYR A 55 -14.42 31.46 -37.74
CA TYR A 55 -14.80 30.97 -36.41
C TYR A 55 -14.36 31.94 -35.29
N VAL A 56 -13.14 32.46 -35.32
CA VAL A 56 -12.59 33.32 -34.26
C VAL A 56 -13.11 34.75 -34.34
N LEU A 57 -13.18 35.32 -35.53
CA LEU A 57 -13.59 36.71 -35.74
C LEU A 57 -15.11 36.86 -35.66
N GLY A 58 -15.90 35.86 -36.09
CA GLY A 58 -17.37 35.94 -36.07
C GLY A 58 -17.85 37.20 -36.79
N ASP A 59 -18.71 37.99 -36.14
CA ASP A 59 -19.21 39.25 -36.71
C ASP A 59 -18.11 40.28 -37.03
N THR A 60 -16.94 40.18 -36.40
CA THR A 60 -15.79 41.06 -36.70
C THR A 60 -15.23 40.80 -38.12
N MET A 61 -15.60 39.68 -38.77
CA MET A 61 -15.28 39.44 -40.19
C MET A 61 -15.92 40.45 -41.13
N ASP A 62 -17.02 41.10 -40.74
CA ASP A 62 -17.67 42.10 -41.58
C ASP A 62 -16.73 43.30 -41.84
N LEU A 63 -15.85 43.63 -40.88
CA LEU A 63 -14.81 44.66 -41.08
C LEU A 63 -13.82 44.26 -42.17
N PHE A 64 -13.44 42.99 -42.19
CA PHE A 64 -12.55 42.43 -43.20
C PHE A 64 -13.23 42.39 -44.58
N ALA A 65 -14.51 42.02 -44.63
CA ALA A 65 -15.32 42.06 -45.85
C ALA A 65 -15.40 43.47 -46.46
N VAL A 66 -15.63 44.48 -45.62
CA VAL A 66 -15.69 45.89 -46.04
C VAL A 66 -14.35 46.34 -46.63
N TYR A 67 -13.24 45.95 -46.02
CA TYR A 67 -11.90 46.26 -46.53
C TYR A 67 -11.64 45.60 -47.89
N LEU A 68 -11.89 44.29 -48.02
CA LEU A 68 -11.73 43.57 -49.28
C LEU A 68 -12.56 44.17 -50.40
N GLY A 69 -13.84 44.48 -50.14
CA GLY A 69 -14.70 45.14 -51.11
C GLY A 69 -14.23 46.55 -51.47
N GLY A 70 -13.48 47.23 -50.60
CA GLY A 70 -12.86 48.53 -50.88
C GLY A 70 -11.69 48.47 -51.87
N MET A 71 -11.08 47.29 -52.05
CA MET A 71 -10.00 47.06 -53.02
C MET A 71 -10.52 46.66 -54.42
N MET A 72 -11.82 46.43 -54.55
CA MET A 72 -12.49 45.99 -55.78
C MET A 72 -13.15 47.18 -56.53
N ASN A 73 -13.42 47.02 -57.82
CA ASN A 73 -14.23 48.00 -58.55
C ASN A 73 -15.73 47.90 -58.16
N SER A 74 -16.56 48.84 -58.63
CA SER A 74 -17.96 48.95 -58.19
C SER A 74 -18.79 47.70 -58.46
N ASP A 75 -18.52 47.02 -59.58
CA ASP A 75 -19.31 45.89 -60.07
C ASP A 75 -18.88 44.62 -59.32
N GLU A 76 -17.56 44.37 -59.24
CA GLU A 76 -16.97 43.28 -58.44
C GLU A 76 -17.34 43.37 -56.96
N ARG A 77 -17.31 44.58 -56.39
CA ARG A 77 -17.70 44.81 -54.99
C ARG A 77 -19.15 44.44 -54.73
N SER A 78 -20.05 44.81 -55.65
CA SER A 78 -21.49 44.53 -55.51
C SER A 78 -21.74 43.03 -55.58
N ASP A 79 -21.09 42.33 -56.51
CA ASP A 79 -21.19 40.87 -56.65
C ASP A 79 -20.59 40.12 -55.46
N PHE A 80 -19.46 40.58 -54.93
CA PHE A 80 -18.82 40.04 -53.74
C PHE A 80 -19.72 40.17 -52.50
N ILE A 81 -20.27 41.35 -52.23
CA ILE A 81 -21.15 41.58 -51.07
C ILE A 81 -22.45 40.77 -51.20
N ASN A 82 -23.04 40.71 -52.40
CA ASN A 82 -24.24 39.91 -52.64
C ASN A 82 -23.97 38.42 -52.38
N SER A 83 -22.82 37.93 -52.82
CA SER A 83 -22.39 36.54 -52.63
C SER A 83 -22.14 36.23 -51.15
N LEU A 84 -21.53 37.14 -50.37
CA LEU A 84 -21.40 36.99 -48.92
C LEU A 84 -22.76 36.93 -48.21
N MET A 85 -23.71 37.79 -48.60
CA MET A 85 -25.06 37.78 -48.02
C MET A 85 -25.81 36.48 -48.29
N LEU A 86 -25.70 35.94 -49.51
CA LEU A 86 -26.36 34.70 -49.92
C LEU A 86 -25.75 33.45 -49.25
N THR A 87 -24.45 33.50 -48.92
CA THR A 87 -23.72 32.35 -48.38
C THR A 87 -23.58 32.37 -46.85
N ARG A 88 -24.04 33.42 -46.15
CA ARG A 88 -23.86 33.59 -44.68
C ARG A 88 -24.35 32.41 -43.83
N SER A 89 -25.32 31.63 -44.31
CA SER A 89 -25.84 30.45 -43.61
C SER A 89 -25.03 29.17 -43.82
N ASP A 90 -24.16 29.12 -44.83
CA ASP A 90 -23.32 27.97 -45.17
C ASP A 90 -21.84 28.36 -45.06
N ALA A 91 -21.15 27.81 -44.05
CA ALA A 91 -19.77 28.19 -43.76
C ALA A 91 -18.82 27.88 -44.92
N ASP A 92 -19.00 26.76 -45.63
CA ASP A 92 -18.07 26.33 -46.69
C ASP A 92 -18.20 27.24 -47.92
N ASP A 93 -19.44 27.56 -48.30
CA ASP A 93 -19.70 28.50 -49.39
C ASP A 93 -19.25 29.91 -49.02
N HIS A 94 -19.45 30.34 -47.77
CA HIS A 94 -19.02 31.65 -47.29
C HIS A 94 -17.49 31.78 -47.31
N ILE A 95 -16.75 30.75 -46.87
CA ILE A 95 -15.27 30.71 -46.94
C ILE A 95 -14.81 30.77 -48.39
N LYS A 96 -15.50 30.06 -49.29
CA LYS A 96 -15.16 30.03 -50.71
C LYS A 96 -15.24 31.43 -51.34
N VAL A 97 -16.26 32.23 -50.98
CA VAL A 97 -16.39 33.62 -51.48
C VAL A 97 -15.18 34.47 -51.07
N TYR A 98 -14.72 34.38 -49.81
CA TYR A 98 -13.49 35.08 -49.38
C TYR A 98 -12.25 34.58 -50.11
N TYR A 99 -12.10 33.25 -50.23
CA TYR A 99 -10.92 32.66 -50.87
C TYR A 99 -10.82 33.04 -52.34
N ASP A 100 -11.92 32.91 -53.09
CA ASP A 100 -11.96 33.22 -54.52
C ASP A 100 -11.71 34.72 -54.77
N ALA A 101 -12.16 35.60 -53.86
CA ALA A 101 -11.83 37.02 -53.88
C ALA A 101 -10.34 37.31 -53.62
N ILE A 102 -9.75 36.71 -52.58
CA ILE A 102 -8.36 36.99 -52.18
C ILE A 102 -7.36 36.50 -53.25
N VAL A 103 -7.63 35.37 -53.89
CA VAL A 103 -6.74 34.77 -54.91
C VAL A 103 -6.66 35.61 -56.20
N GLN A 104 -7.64 36.48 -56.46
CA GLN A 104 -7.65 37.37 -57.63
C GLN A 104 -6.67 38.55 -57.49
N PHE A 105 -6.27 38.91 -56.27
CA PHE A 105 -5.33 39.99 -56.01
C PHE A 105 -3.88 39.58 -56.27
N ASP A 106 -3.04 40.55 -56.65
CA ASP A 106 -1.60 40.32 -56.79
C ASP A 106 -0.90 40.11 -55.44
N SER A 107 0.38 39.71 -55.48
CA SER A 107 1.14 39.41 -54.26
C SER A 107 1.33 40.62 -53.33
N HIS A 108 1.28 41.85 -53.86
CA HIS A 108 1.43 43.06 -53.04
C HIS A 108 0.13 43.34 -52.28
N ALA A 109 -1.00 43.33 -52.99
CA ALA A 109 -2.33 43.47 -52.41
C ALA A 109 -2.64 42.35 -51.41
N GLN A 110 -2.21 41.10 -51.67
CA GLN A 110 -2.36 40.00 -50.70
C GLN A 110 -1.57 40.24 -49.39
N GLN A 111 -0.41 40.90 -49.45
CA GLN A 111 0.33 41.29 -48.24
C GLN A 111 -0.38 42.41 -47.46
N GLU A 112 -0.96 43.40 -48.16
CA GLU A 112 -1.79 44.44 -47.53
C GLU A 112 -3.04 43.84 -46.86
N ILE A 113 -3.69 42.87 -47.52
CA ILE A 113 -4.82 42.11 -46.98
C ILE A 113 -4.42 41.37 -45.70
N LEU A 114 -3.29 40.68 -45.69
CA LEU A 114 -2.75 40.01 -44.51
C LEU A 114 -2.47 41.02 -43.36
N SER A 115 -1.88 42.17 -43.67
CA SER A 115 -1.63 43.23 -42.68
C SER A 115 -2.94 43.79 -42.12
N HIS A 116 -3.97 43.99 -42.95
CA HIS A 116 -5.27 44.45 -42.48
C HIS A 116 -5.98 43.40 -41.62
N LEU A 117 -5.88 42.12 -41.99
CA LEU A 117 -6.41 41.01 -41.21
C LEU A 117 -5.79 40.96 -39.80
N GLN A 118 -4.49 41.25 -39.66
CA GLN A 118 -3.86 41.39 -38.34
C GLN A 118 -4.46 42.53 -37.51
N HIS A 119 -4.84 43.65 -38.14
CA HIS A 119 -5.54 44.75 -37.48
C HIS A 119 -6.96 44.36 -37.03
N VAL A 120 -7.69 43.62 -37.87
CA VAL A 120 -9.02 43.09 -37.51
C VAL A 120 -8.93 42.12 -36.32
N LEU A 121 -7.88 41.30 -36.26
CA LEU A 121 -7.59 40.45 -35.10
C LEU A 121 -7.29 41.27 -33.84
N ASP A 122 -6.58 42.39 -33.93
CA ASP A 122 -6.37 43.30 -32.79
C ASP A 122 -7.69 43.85 -32.25
N VAL A 123 -8.59 44.29 -33.13
CA VAL A 123 -9.94 44.72 -32.76
C VAL A 123 -10.69 43.60 -32.03
N LYS A 124 -10.61 42.35 -32.52
CA LYS A 124 -11.25 41.21 -31.85
C LYS A 124 -10.65 40.94 -30.46
N ILE A 125 -9.33 41.00 -30.33
CA ILE A 125 -8.63 40.79 -29.06
C ILE A 125 -9.08 41.83 -28.02
N GLU A 126 -9.29 43.08 -28.43
CA GLU A 126 -9.82 44.15 -27.58
C GLU A 126 -11.31 43.95 -27.24
N GLN A 127 -12.14 43.56 -28.20
CA GLN A 127 -13.57 43.28 -27.97
C GLN A 127 -13.80 42.15 -26.96
N CYS A 128 -12.94 41.12 -26.96
CA CYS A 128 -13.02 40.00 -26.03
C CYS A 128 -12.39 40.31 -24.64
N THR A 129 -12.21 41.58 -24.28
CA THR A 129 -11.75 41.97 -22.94
C THR A 129 -12.88 41.96 -21.90
N CYS A 130 -13.02 40.84 -21.18
CA CYS A 130 -14.05 40.71 -20.15
C CYS A 130 -13.70 41.47 -18.85
N ARG A 131 -14.70 42.11 -18.21
CA ARG A 131 -14.61 42.53 -16.80
C ARG A 131 -14.77 41.32 -15.87
N GLY A 132 -13.66 40.84 -15.28
CA GLY A 132 -13.63 39.72 -14.33
C GLY A 132 -12.77 38.53 -14.79
N MET A 133 -12.55 37.52 -13.93
CA MET A 133 -11.78 36.32 -14.28
C MET A 133 -12.68 35.12 -14.62
N SER A 134 -12.43 34.49 -15.77
CA SER A 134 -13.03 33.22 -16.19
C SER A 134 -12.60 32.06 -15.27
N GLN A 135 -13.33 30.94 -15.27
CA GLN A 135 -12.96 29.79 -14.42
C GLN A 135 -11.66 29.15 -14.90
N LEU A 136 -11.46 29.06 -16.21
CA LEU A 136 -10.21 28.58 -16.81
C LEU A 136 -9.03 29.47 -16.39
N LYS A 137 -9.18 30.80 -16.45
CA LYS A 137 -8.14 31.74 -16.01
C LYS A 137 -7.83 31.62 -14.52
N LYS A 138 -8.83 31.31 -13.67
CA LYS A 138 -8.61 31.01 -12.24
C LYS A 138 -7.85 29.70 -12.04
N LYS A 139 -8.16 28.64 -12.80
CA LYS A 139 -7.44 27.35 -12.76
C LYS A 139 -5.98 27.52 -13.20
N ILE A 140 -5.73 28.21 -14.31
CA ILE A 140 -4.37 28.55 -14.79
C ILE A 140 -3.62 29.40 -13.76
N GLY A 141 -4.26 30.43 -13.20
CA GLY A 141 -3.68 31.27 -12.15
C GLY A 141 -3.41 30.52 -10.83
N LEU A 142 -4.10 29.42 -10.57
CA LEU A 142 -3.74 28.52 -9.49
C LEU A 142 -2.51 27.68 -9.83
N LEU A 143 -2.44 27.08 -11.02
CA LEU A 143 -1.25 26.32 -11.47
C LEU A 143 0.01 27.18 -11.41
N LYS A 144 -0.08 28.42 -11.88
CA LYS A 144 1.01 29.40 -11.78
C LYS A 144 1.54 29.53 -10.35
N ARG A 145 0.65 29.58 -9.35
CA ARG A 145 1.01 29.68 -7.94
C ARG A 145 1.48 28.36 -7.33
N LEU A 146 0.87 27.23 -7.71
CA LEU A 146 1.24 25.91 -7.19
C LEU A 146 2.63 25.49 -7.67
N PHE A 147 2.98 25.80 -8.92
CA PHE A 147 4.21 25.34 -9.56
C PHE A 147 5.21 26.46 -9.85
N SER A 148 4.93 27.70 -9.44
CA SER A 148 5.77 28.88 -9.67
C SER A 148 6.11 29.09 -11.16
N LEU A 149 5.13 28.88 -12.03
CA LEU A 149 5.32 28.98 -13.48
C LEU A 149 5.62 30.42 -13.89
N ASN A 150 6.58 30.59 -14.80
CA ASN A 150 6.84 31.87 -15.44
C ASN A 150 5.74 32.21 -16.49
N GLU A 151 5.73 33.44 -17.03
CA GLU A 151 4.67 33.84 -17.97
C GLU A 151 4.65 32.99 -19.25
N LEU A 152 5.81 32.60 -19.76
CA LEU A 152 5.91 31.74 -20.96
C LEU A 152 5.38 30.33 -20.69
N GLU A 153 5.69 29.75 -19.53
CA GLU A 153 5.18 28.44 -19.12
C GLU A 153 3.66 28.47 -18.91
N VAL A 154 3.12 29.58 -18.39
CA VAL A 154 1.67 29.82 -18.27
C VAL A 154 1.03 29.91 -19.66
N GLU A 155 1.66 30.62 -20.60
CA GLU A 155 1.16 30.76 -21.96
C GLU A 155 1.16 29.42 -22.69
N LEU A 156 2.24 28.66 -22.60
CA LEU A 156 2.35 27.35 -23.21
C LEU A 156 1.35 26.35 -22.63
N CYS A 157 1.16 26.36 -21.31
CA CYS A 157 0.10 25.59 -20.65
C CYS A 157 -1.28 26.00 -21.19
N THR A 158 -1.54 27.30 -21.35
CA THR A 158 -2.80 27.82 -21.90
C THR A 158 -3.02 27.36 -23.35
N PHE A 159 -1.99 27.39 -24.18
CA PHE A 159 -2.03 26.89 -25.55
C PHE A 159 -2.37 25.40 -25.61
N ILE A 160 -1.64 24.56 -24.85
CA ILE A 160 -1.87 23.11 -24.79
C ILE A 160 -3.31 22.81 -24.34
N LEU A 161 -3.83 23.55 -23.35
CA LEU A 161 -5.21 23.39 -22.90
C LEU A 161 -6.22 23.73 -23.99
N ILE A 162 -6.03 24.85 -24.68
CA ILE A 162 -6.94 25.29 -25.73
C ILE A 162 -7.01 24.26 -26.85
N VAL A 163 -5.86 23.80 -27.36
CA VAL A 163 -5.85 22.77 -28.42
C VAL A 163 -6.32 21.41 -27.93
N THR A 164 -6.24 21.10 -26.63
CA THR A 164 -6.74 19.83 -26.08
C THR A 164 -8.27 19.80 -25.97
N PHE A 165 -8.90 20.93 -25.64
CA PHE A 165 -10.32 20.97 -25.29
C PHE A 165 -11.23 21.67 -26.33
N TRP A 166 -10.67 22.43 -27.29
CA TRP A 166 -11.43 23.08 -28.36
C TRP A 166 -11.14 22.45 -29.72
N GLU A 167 -12.12 21.71 -30.26
CA GLU A 167 -12.02 20.91 -31.49
C GLU A 167 -11.50 21.72 -32.70
N LYS A 168 -12.06 22.91 -32.97
CA LYS A 168 -11.60 23.77 -34.08
C LYS A 168 -10.14 24.20 -33.95
N MET A 169 -9.62 24.29 -32.73
CA MET A 169 -8.22 24.64 -32.48
C MET A 169 -7.31 23.43 -32.62
N ASP A 170 -7.76 22.25 -32.18
CA ASP A 170 -7.07 20.98 -32.37
C ASP A 170 -6.93 20.67 -33.88
N ASP A 171 -8.02 20.77 -34.64
CA ASP A 171 -8.04 20.52 -36.08
C ASP A 171 -7.02 21.38 -36.83
N PHE A 172 -6.93 22.67 -36.50
CA PHE A 172 -6.03 23.57 -37.18
C PHE A 172 -4.58 23.49 -36.66
N PHE A 173 -4.35 23.66 -35.36
CA PHE A 173 -2.99 23.76 -34.83
C PHE A 173 -2.31 22.40 -34.70
N VAL A 174 -3.06 21.36 -34.34
CA VAL A 174 -2.50 20.01 -34.08
C VAL A 174 -2.60 19.14 -35.33
N HIS A 175 -3.78 18.94 -35.90
CA HIS A 175 -3.93 18.03 -37.03
C HIS A 175 -3.32 18.57 -38.33
N ARG A 176 -3.46 19.89 -38.58
CA ARG A 176 -2.98 20.50 -39.83
C ARG A 176 -1.57 21.06 -39.72
N LEU A 177 -1.30 21.93 -38.74
CA LEU A 177 0.03 22.53 -38.58
C LEU A 177 1.03 21.60 -37.88
N GLU A 178 0.54 20.54 -37.22
CA GLU A 178 1.35 19.60 -36.43
C GLU A 178 2.27 20.32 -35.43
N CYS A 179 1.83 21.45 -34.88
CA CYS A 179 2.69 22.31 -34.04
C CYS A 179 3.06 21.65 -32.69
N ASN A 180 2.31 20.61 -32.30
CA ASN A 180 2.59 19.77 -31.15
C ASN A 180 3.77 18.82 -31.39
N ARG A 181 4.20 18.58 -32.64
CA ARG A 181 5.34 17.72 -32.96
C ARG A 181 6.67 18.40 -32.67
N PHE A 182 7.64 17.62 -32.20
CA PHE A 182 9.01 18.09 -31.99
C PHE A 182 9.64 18.70 -33.26
N SER A 183 9.35 18.14 -34.44
CA SER A 183 9.85 18.64 -35.74
C SER A 183 9.36 20.04 -36.08
N ASN A 184 8.18 20.44 -35.60
CA ASN A 184 7.52 21.69 -35.96
C ASN A 184 7.54 22.73 -34.83
N ARG A 185 8.49 22.64 -33.90
CA ARG A 185 8.68 23.64 -32.84
C ARG A 185 8.88 25.08 -33.34
N ASN A 186 9.41 25.24 -34.56
CA ASN A 186 9.50 26.55 -35.20
C ASN A 186 8.12 27.18 -35.44
N MET A 187 7.11 26.36 -35.77
CA MET A 187 5.74 26.82 -35.94
C MET A 187 5.15 27.27 -34.60
N LEU A 188 5.32 26.46 -33.56
CA LEU A 188 4.87 26.81 -32.20
C LEU A 188 5.53 28.08 -31.67
N SER A 189 6.82 28.26 -31.93
CA SER A 189 7.58 29.48 -31.59
C SER A 189 7.00 30.73 -32.25
N ARG A 190 6.56 30.65 -33.51
CA ARG A 190 5.90 31.75 -34.23
C ARG A 190 4.49 32.03 -33.71
N ILE A 191 3.69 30.98 -33.52
CA ILE A 191 2.33 31.08 -32.97
C ILE A 191 2.33 31.78 -31.61
N LEU A 192 3.30 31.46 -30.75
CA LEU A 192 3.47 32.05 -29.43
C LEU A 192 4.29 33.35 -29.45
N ASN A 193 4.80 33.78 -30.60
CA ASN A 193 5.69 34.92 -30.76
C ASN A 193 6.86 34.95 -29.76
N VAL A 194 7.56 33.82 -29.64
CA VAL A 194 8.63 33.60 -28.67
C VAL A 194 9.82 32.95 -29.35
N GLU A 195 11.02 33.34 -28.96
CA GLU A 195 12.26 32.78 -29.49
C GLU A 195 12.40 31.27 -29.22
N ARG A 196 12.96 30.52 -30.20
CA ARG A 196 13.03 29.05 -30.13
C ARG A 196 13.77 28.54 -28.89
N HIS A 197 14.80 29.25 -28.45
CA HIS A 197 15.60 28.86 -27.29
C HIS A 197 14.83 29.05 -25.97
N GLU A 198 13.99 30.09 -25.87
CA GLU A 198 13.10 30.32 -24.71
C GLU A 198 11.98 29.28 -24.66
N LEU A 199 11.36 28.97 -25.81
CA LEU A 199 10.36 27.91 -25.91
C LEU A 199 10.92 26.55 -25.46
N ASN A 200 12.12 26.20 -25.95
CA ASN A 200 12.78 24.96 -25.52
C ASN A 200 13.08 24.96 -24.02
N ARG A 201 13.49 26.10 -23.45
CA ARG A 201 13.73 26.23 -22.01
C ARG A 201 12.44 26.05 -21.20
N ALA A 202 11.32 26.62 -21.63
CA ALA A 202 10.03 26.46 -20.95
C ALA A 202 9.51 25.02 -21.01
N LEU A 203 9.61 24.38 -22.19
CA LEU A 203 9.26 22.97 -22.36
C LEU A 203 10.10 22.07 -21.43
N HIS A 204 11.42 22.17 -21.51
CA HIS A 204 12.32 21.34 -20.70
C HIS A 204 12.47 21.81 -19.24
N GLY A 205 11.77 22.87 -18.84
CA GLY A 205 11.80 23.49 -17.52
C GLY A 205 10.76 22.90 -16.57
N THR A 206 9.99 23.78 -15.92
CA THR A 206 9.04 23.38 -14.86
C THR A 206 7.92 22.50 -15.42
N LEU A 207 7.46 22.77 -16.64
CA LEU A 207 6.38 22.02 -17.28
C LEU A 207 6.73 20.54 -17.49
N SER A 208 7.97 20.25 -17.91
CA SER A 208 8.45 18.87 -17.99
C SER A 208 8.66 18.23 -16.61
N ARG A 209 9.10 19.00 -15.59
CA ARG A 209 9.32 18.48 -14.23
C ARG A 209 8.01 18.07 -13.54
N ILE A 210 6.94 18.80 -13.81
CA ILE A 210 5.60 18.50 -13.29
C ILE A 210 4.82 17.54 -14.22
N SER A 211 5.44 17.03 -15.29
CA SER A 211 4.76 16.15 -16.26
C SER A 211 3.45 16.74 -16.80
N LEU A 212 3.37 18.06 -17.00
CA LEU A 212 2.14 18.71 -17.48
C LEU A 212 1.70 18.14 -18.84
N TYR A 213 2.69 17.75 -19.64
CA TYR A 213 2.46 17.12 -20.92
C TYR A 213 3.25 15.81 -21.02
N SER A 214 2.66 14.83 -21.71
CA SER A 214 3.38 13.64 -22.13
C SER A 214 4.17 13.94 -23.42
N LEU A 215 5.37 13.36 -23.53
CA LEU A 215 6.18 13.32 -24.75
C LEU A 215 6.02 11.99 -25.50
N ASP A 216 5.01 11.19 -25.13
CA ASP A 216 4.71 9.96 -25.83
C ASP A 216 4.54 10.26 -27.33
N GLU A 217 5.32 9.54 -28.16
CA GLU A 217 5.30 9.65 -29.62
C GLU A 217 5.59 11.05 -30.21
N HIS A 218 6.50 11.82 -29.58
CA HIS A 218 7.02 13.10 -30.11
C HIS A 218 6.01 14.26 -30.20
N ASN A 219 4.83 14.10 -29.57
CA ASN A 219 3.76 15.08 -29.55
C ASN A 219 3.62 15.75 -28.17
N LEU A 220 3.27 17.02 -28.14
CA LEU A 220 2.83 17.73 -26.92
C LEU A 220 1.35 17.42 -26.70
N SER A 221 1.04 16.69 -25.62
CA SER A 221 -0.34 16.43 -25.19
C SER A 221 -0.45 16.55 -23.67
N LEU A 222 -1.56 17.10 -23.17
CA LEU A 222 -1.80 17.26 -21.73
C LEU A 222 -1.84 15.88 -21.04
N SER A 223 -1.21 15.75 -19.87
CA SER A 223 -1.28 14.48 -19.12
C SER A 223 -2.67 14.28 -18.49
N ASP A 224 -3.03 13.02 -18.24
CA ASP A 224 -4.33 12.61 -17.72
C ASP A 224 -4.67 13.33 -16.40
N SER A 225 -3.68 13.49 -15.53
CA SER A 225 -3.82 14.20 -14.24
C SER A 225 -4.27 15.66 -14.41
N PHE A 226 -3.74 16.36 -15.42
CA PHE A 226 -4.16 17.72 -15.71
C PHE A 226 -5.47 17.77 -16.50
N MET A 227 -5.74 16.80 -17.37
CA MET A 227 -7.04 16.68 -18.04
C MET A 227 -8.18 16.58 -17.01
N GLU A 228 -8.05 15.75 -15.98
CA GLU A 228 -9.04 15.62 -14.91
C GLU A 228 -9.19 16.93 -14.12
N PHE A 229 -8.07 17.56 -13.72
CA PHE A 229 -8.07 18.83 -13.00
C PHE A 229 -8.84 19.94 -13.76
N PHE A 230 -8.65 20.04 -15.07
CA PHE A 230 -9.35 21.05 -15.88
C PHE A 230 -10.82 20.69 -16.15
N SER A 231 -11.16 19.40 -16.16
CA SER A 231 -12.51 18.90 -16.40
C SER A 231 -13.42 18.93 -15.17
N ASP A 232 -12.87 18.94 -13.96
CA ASP A 232 -13.68 18.96 -12.72
C ASP A 232 -14.54 20.23 -12.64
N GLN A 233 -15.86 20.02 -12.62
CA GLN A 233 -16.89 21.05 -12.49
C GLN A 233 -17.24 21.35 -11.03
N ASN A 234 -16.96 20.41 -10.13
CA ASN A 234 -17.23 20.62 -8.73
C ASN A 234 -16.19 21.59 -8.20
N SER A 235 -16.68 22.74 -7.73
CA SER A 235 -15.92 23.74 -6.98
C SER A 235 -15.39 23.22 -5.62
N ARG A 236 -14.96 21.95 -5.54
CA ARG A 236 -13.97 21.54 -4.55
C ARG A 236 -12.82 22.52 -4.67
N SER A 237 -12.31 23.01 -3.53
CA SER A 237 -11.18 23.93 -3.52
C SER A 237 -10.09 23.29 -4.37
N LEU A 238 -9.77 23.83 -5.55
CA LEU A 238 -8.84 23.27 -6.55
C LEU A 238 -7.49 22.75 -5.97
N LYS A 239 -7.13 23.18 -4.76
CA LYS A 239 -6.01 22.66 -3.96
C LYS A 239 -6.19 21.21 -3.47
N SER A 240 -7.42 20.76 -3.22
CA SER A 240 -7.76 19.41 -2.73
C SER A 240 -7.46 18.32 -3.75
N PHE A 241 -7.29 18.68 -5.02
CA PHE A 241 -6.83 17.76 -6.06
C PHE A 241 -5.39 17.27 -5.78
N PHE A 242 -4.55 18.13 -5.20
CA PHE A 242 -3.14 17.85 -4.95
C PHE A 242 -2.85 17.49 -3.49
N TYR A 243 -3.55 18.14 -2.54
CA TYR A 243 -3.32 17.93 -1.12
C TYR A 243 -4.51 18.36 -0.26
N GLU A 244 -4.64 17.73 0.91
CA GLU A 244 -5.60 18.10 1.94
C GLU A 244 -4.90 18.63 3.19
N ARG A 245 -5.43 19.69 3.80
CA ARG A 245 -4.96 20.14 5.12
C ARG A 245 -5.55 19.25 6.20
N ILE A 246 -4.69 18.58 6.96
CA ILE A 246 -5.12 17.70 8.06
C ILE A 246 -5.79 18.53 9.16
N ARG A 247 -7.00 18.12 9.56
CA ARG A 247 -7.74 18.69 10.69
C ARG A 247 -7.39 17.96 12.00
N PRO A 248 -7.45 18.62 13.15
CA PRO A 248 -7.05 18.05 14.43
C PRO A 248 -8.09 17.04 14.92
N LYS A 249 -7.95 15.78 14.48
CA LYS A 249 -8.63 14.62 15.06
C LYS A 249 -7.71 13.42 14.96
N ALA A 250 -6.61 13.42 15.72
CA ALA A 250 -5.71 12.29 15.81
C ALA A 250 -6.07 11.39 17.00
N ILE A 251 -5.76 10.10 16.84
CA ILE A 251 -5.65 9.16 17.95
C ILE A 251 -4.44 9.61 18.80
N PRO A 252 -4.54 9.68 20.14
CA PRO A 252 -3.41 10.00 21.02
C PRO A 252 -2.15 9.18 20.72
N LEU A 253 -0.98 9.83 20.79
CA LEU A 253 0.31 9.21 20.43
C LEU A 253 0.66 8.01 21.32
N GLU A 254 0.22 8.05 22.58
CA GLU A 254 0.39 6.97 23.57
C GLU A 254 -0.20 5.62 23.10
N TYR A 255 -1.17 5.66 22.19
CA TYR A 255 -1.87 4.47 21.70
C TYR A 255 -1.16 3.76 20.55
N HIS A 256 -0.09 4.35 20.00
CA HIS A 256 0.62 3.81 18.84
C HIS A 256 1.81 2.95 19.24
N GLN A 257 2.03 2.74 20.54
CA GLN A 257 3.09 1.89 21.11
C GLN A 257 4.50 2.16 20.58
N VAL A 258 4.72 3.42 20.20
CA VAL A 258 6.04 3.95 19.94
C VAL A 258 6.59 4.47 21.27
N ASP A 259 7.85 4.17 21.55
CA ASP A 259 8.52 4.66 22.76
C ASP A 259 8.44 6.20 22.84
N ALA A 260 8.16 6.72 24.03
CA ALA A 260 7.98 8.15 24.25
C ALA A 260 9.23 8.97 23.87
N ARG A 261 10.44 8.43 24.10
CA ARG A 261 11.69 9.10 23.71
C ARG A 261 11.83 9.16 22.19
N THR A 262 11.43 8.10 21.48
CA THR A 262 11.37 8.07 20.02
C THR A 262 10.40 9.12 19.47
N THR A 263 9.19 9.19 20.02
CA THR A 263 8.23 10.23 19.63
C THR A 263 8.74 11.64 19.91
N GLU A 264 9.37 11.86 21.07
CA GLU A 264 9.99 13.15 21.39
C GLU A 264 11.14 13.51 20.45
N HIS A 265 11.97 12.53 20.08
CA HIS A 265 13.05 12.71 19.11
C HIS A 265 12.50 13.14 17.74
N LEU A 266 11.49 12.44 17.23
CA LEU A 266 10.80 12.77 15.98
C LEU A 266 10.20 14.19 16.01
N VAL A 267 9.53 14.54 17.10
CA VAL A 267 8.99 15.89 17.29
C VAL A 267 10.12 16.93 17.29
N LYS A 268 11.26 16.67 17.94
CA LYS A 268 12.42 17.57 17.94
C LYS A 268 13.00 17.76 16.53
N LEU A 269 13.13 16.68 15.75
CA LEU A 269 13.62 16.74 14.36
C LEU A 269 12.72 17.61 13.47
N LEU A 270 11.39 17.50 13.62
CA LEU A 270 10.42 18.18 12.75
C LEU A 270 10.04 19.60 13.22
N LYS A 271 10.27 19.93 14.51
CA LYS A 271 9.80 21.19 15.12
C LYS A 271 10.44 22.44 14.52
N LYS A 272 11.76 22.41 14.27
CA LYS A 272 12.48 23.55 13.67
C LYS A 272 12.65 23.31 12.17
N LYS A 273 12.40 24.35 11.37
CA LYS A 273 12.72 24.32 9.93
C LYS A 273 14.25 24.36 9.79
N SER A 274 14.86 23.21 9.52
CA SER A 274 16.31 23.10 9.30
C SER A 274 16.70 23.69 7.94
N LYS A 275 17.98 24.05 7.77
CA LYS A 275 18.57 24.35 6.46
C LYS A 275 18.73 23.08 5.61
N THR A 276 18.79 21.92 6.24
CA THR A 276 18.82 20.61 5.61
C THR A 276 17.41 20.04 5.44
N PRO A 277 17.17 19.19 4.42
CA PRO A 277 15.92 18.44 4.31
C PRO A 277 15.75 17.51 5.51
N THR A 278 14.50 17.35 5.97
CA THR A 278 14.15 16.40 7.03
C THR A 278 13.09 15.44 6.51
N ASN A 279 13.56 14.30 6.00
CA ASN A 279 12.71 13.20 5.54
C ASN A 279 12.64 12.11 6.61
N ILE A 280 11.45 11.75 7.05
CA ILE A 280 11.20 10.68 8.01
C ILE A 280 10.49 9.54 7.28
N LEU A 281 11.00 8.32 7.37
CA LEU A 281 10.35 7.13 6.81
C LEU A 281 9.63 6.34 7.91
N ILE A 282 8.35 6.06 7.70
CA ILE A 282 7.55 5.17 8.55
C ILE A 282 7.12 4.00 7.67
N TYR A 283 7.55 2.79 8.00
CA TYR A 283 7.28 1.61 7.17
C TYR A 283 6.81 0.41 8.00
N GLY A 284 6.26 -0.62 7.37
CA GLY A 284 5.84 -1.85 8.04
C GLY A 284 4.45 -2.32 7.62
N ASP A 285 3.91 -3.34 8.26
CA ASP A 285 2.72 -4.03 7.73
C ASP A 285 1.48 -3.14 7.62
N PRO A 286 0.58 -3.40 6.66
CA PRO A 286 -0.68 -2.69 6.52
C PRO A 286 -1.52 -2.72 7.81
N GLY A 287 -2.14 -1.59 8.16
CA GLY A 287 -3.02 -1.50 9.32
C GLY A 287 -2.33 -1.34 10.68
N THR A 288 -1.00 -1.33 10.76
CA THR A 288 -0.26 -1.15 12.03
C THR A 288 -0.40 0.24 12.69
N GLY A 289 -1.12 1.19 12.07
CA GLY A 289 -1.37 2.53 12.62
C GLY A 289 -0.38 3.61 12.18
N LYS A 290 0.39 3.37 11.11
CA LYS A 290 1.38 4.33 10.57
C LYS A 290 0.78 5.71 10.28
N THR A 291 -0.32 5.77 9.53
CA THR A 291 -1.01 7.01 9.14
C THR A 291 -1.55 7.77 10.35
N SER A 292 -2.18 7.06 11.29
CA SER A 292 -2.72 7.69 12.50
C SER A 292 -1.62 8.24 13.39
N TYR A 293 -0.47 7.55 13.49
CA TYR A 293 0.70 8.03 14.23
C TYR A 293 1.27 9.31 13.63
N ALA A 294 1.48 9.33 12.31
CA ALA A 294 2.00 10.51 11.61
C ALA A 294 1.09 11.73 11.81
N VAL A 295 -0.23 11.53 11.76
CA VAL A 295 -1.23 12.56 12.05
C VAL A 295 -1.18 13.00 13.53
N GLY A 296 -0.95 12.08 14.47
CA GLY A 296 -0.71 12.40 15.88
C GLY A 296 0.54 13.26 16.10
N VAL A 297 1.64 12.94 15.42
CA VAL A 297 2.90 13.71 15.48
C VAL A 297 2.68 15.12 14.93
N ALA A 298 1.97 15.23 13.80
CA ALA A 298 1.59 16.50 13.21
C ALA A 298 0.76 17.38 14.16
N GLN A 299 -0.21 16.78 14.85
CA GLN A 299 -1.02 17.48 15.84
C GLN A 299 -0.17 17.99 17.02
N LYS A 300 0.75 17.16 17.54
CA LYS A 300 1.67 17.54 18.63
C LYS A 300 2.65 18.66 18.22
N LEU A 301 3.06 18.71 16.95
CA LEU A 301 3.93 19.76 16.42
C LEU A 301 3.24 21.13 16.32
N GLY A 302 1.92 21.16 16.11
CA GLY A 302 1.15 22.40 15.99
C GLY A 302 1.51 23.26 14.78
N ILE A 303 2.09 22.67 13.73
CA ILE A 303 2.43 23.34 12.47
C ILE A 303 1.42 22.97 11.37
N PRO A 304 1.20 23.84 10.36
CA PRO A 304 0.36 23.50 9.21
C PRO A 304 0.82 22.19 8.57
N THR A 305 -0.07 21.20 8.50
CA THR A 305 0.25 19.87 7.97
C THR A 305 -0.67 19.54 6.80
N TYR A 306 -0.08 19.03 5.71
CA TYR A 306 -0.77 18.70 4.48
C TYR A 306 -0.51 17.25 4.11
N ARG A 307 -1.58 16.52 3.79
CA ARG A 307 -1.55 15.15 3.28
C ARG A 307 -1.66 15.19 1.76
N ILE A 308 -0.78 14.46 1.09
CA ILE A 308 -0.85 14.30 -0.37
C ILE A 308 -1.98 13.33 -0.71
N MET A 309 -2.77 13.66 -1.74
CA MET A 309 -3.85 12.82 -2.26
C MET A 309 -3.34 12.09 -3.51
N PRO A 310 -3.10 10.77 -3.45
CA PRO A 310 -2.80 10.00 -4.65
C PRO A 310 -4.04 9.90 -5.55
N ASN A 311 -3.87 10.04 -6.86
CA ASN A 311 -4.90 9.73 -7.84
C ASN A 311 -4.83 8.25 -8.26
N ILE A 312 -5.96 7.68 -8.67
CA ILE A 312 -6.18 6.26 -8.93
C ILE A 312 -5.40 5.76 -10.16
N GLU A 313 -5.15 6.61 -11.15
CA GLU A 313 -4.55 6.19 -12.43
C GLU A 313 -3.00 6.21 -12.43
N SER A 314 -2.37 7.15 -11.72
CA SER A 314 -0.91 7.28 -11.63
C SER A 314 -0.49 7.81 -10.26
N HIS A 315 -0.29 6.88 -9.31
CA HIS A 315 0.05 7.20 -7.92
C HIS A 315 1.34 8.02 -7.80
N ALA A 316 2.41 7.66 -8.52
CA ALA A 316 3.72 8.32 -8.41
C ALA A 316 3.73 9.75 -8.98
N GLU A 317 3.08 9.97 -10.13
CA GLU A 317 2.98 11.30 -10.76
C GLU A 317 2.11 12.25 -9.92
N SER A 318 0.98 11.76 -9.44
CA SER A 318 0.08 12.53 -8.57
C SER A 318 0.75 12.91 -7.26
N CYS A 319 1.49 11.97 -6.66
CA CYS A 319 2.30 12.24 -5.48
C CYS A 319 3.36 13.30 -5.76
N ARG A 320 4.07 13.21 -6.88
CA ARG A 320 5.06 14.21 -7.32
C ARG A 320 4.46 15.60 -7.41
N LEU A 321 3.34 15.72 -8.11
CA LEU A 321 2.60 16.97 -8.29
C LEU A 321 2.15 17.55 -6.94
N GLY A 322 1.58 16.70 -6.08
CA GLY A 322 1.12 17.08 -4.76
C GLY A 322 2.22 17.62 -3.87
N ILE A 323 3.38 16.97 -3.86
CA ILE A 323 4.53 17.40 -3.04
C ILE A 323 5.10 18.73 -3.57
N ALA A 324 5.31 18.86 -4.88
CA ALA A 324 5.80 20.10 -5.48
C ALA A 324 4.85 21.28 -5.21
N ALA A 325 3.54 21.07 -5.38
CA ALA A 325 2.51 22.05 -5.06
C ALA A 325 2.52 22.45 -3.58
N CYS A 326 2.66 21.47 -2.67
CA CYS A 326 2.76 21.72 -1.23
C CYS A 326 3.99 22.56 -0.88
N LEU A 327 5.18 22.18 -1.38
CA LEU A 327 6.43 22.85 -1.06
C LEU A 327 6.36 24.33 -1.44
N ASN A 328 5.98 24.63 -2.68
CA ASN A 328 5.85 26.00 -3.19
C ASN A 328 4.85 26.84 -2.38
N MET A 329 3.70 26.26 -2.04
CA MET A 329 2.63 26.97 -1.31
C MET A 329 2.96 27.22 0.16
N THR A 330 3.94 26.51 0.72
CA THR A 330 4.17 26.46 2.17
C THR A 330 5.55 26.94 2.60
N HIS A 331 6.30 27.57 1.70
CA HIS A 331 7.62 28.11 2.02
C HIS A 331 7.61 29.28 3.02
N GLY A 332 6.47 29.95 3.26
CA GLY A 332 6.33 31.06 4.22
C GLY A 332 6.16 30.67 5.70
N GLY A 333 6.59 31.54 6.62
CA GLY A 333 6.35 31.42 8.07
C GLY A 333 7.12 30.28 8.76
N LYS A 334 6.48 29.60 9.72
CA LYS A 334 7.04 28.42 10.44
C LYS A 334 7.23 27.18 9.54
N GLY A 335 6.92 27.30 8.23
CA GLY A 335 6.85 26.22 7.25
C GLY A 335 5.70 25.25 7.52
N SER A 336 5.53 24.26 6.63
CA SER A 336 4.59 23.17 6.79
C SER A 336 5.28 21.82 7.07
N LEU A 337 4.47 20.82 7.43
CA LEU A 337 4.80 19.40 7.39
C LEU A 337 3.99 18.75 6.25
N ILE A 338 4.65 17.92 5.44
CA ILE A 338 4.00 17.16 4.38
C ILE A 338 3.94 15.70 4.82
N ILE A 339 2.79 15.05 4.64
CA ILE A 339 2.60 13.61 4.85
C ILE A 339 2.29 12.98 3.49
N VAL A 340 3.15 12.08 3.06
CA VAL A 340 2.97 11.24 1.87
C VAL A 340 2.55 9.86 2.37
N ASP A 341 1.28 9.53 2.18
CA ASP A 341 0.73 8.20 2.53
C ASP A 341 0.83 7.28 1.30
N ASP A 342 0.98 5.98 1.54
CA ASP A 342 1.12 4.96 0.47
C ASP A 342 2.29 5.27 -0.50
N ALA A 343 3.44 5.57 0.08
CA ALA A 343 4.65 6.00 -0.63
C ALA A 343 5.37 4.86 -1.37
N ASP A 344 4.92 3.60 -1.24
CA ASP A 344 5.52 2.42 -1.89
C ASP A 344 5.73 2.65 -3.38
N SER A 345 4.69 3.10 -4.09
CA SER A 345 4.74 3.40 -5.53
C SER A 345 5.74 4.48 -5.92
N THR A 346 6.08 5.38 -5.00
CA THR A 346 6.99 6.51 -5.23
C THR A 346 8.43 6.16 -4.83
N LEU A 347 8.62 5.31 -3.81
CA LEU A 347 9.92 4.94 -3.26
C LEU A 347 10.51 3.67 -3.90
N ASN A 348 9.67 2.78 -4.44
CA ASN A 348 10.14 1.54 -5.08
C ASN A 348 10.84 1.84 -6.40
N THR A 349 12.17 1.87 -6.35
CA THR A 349 13.06 2.17 -7.48
C THR A 349 13.72 0.93 -8.08
N ILE A 350 13.68 -0.21 -7.38
CA ILE A 350 14.23 -1.49 -7.84
C ILE A 350 13.12 -2.25 -8.59
N GLY A 351 13.18 -2.28 -9.93
CA GLY A 351 12.23 -3.03 -10.75
C GLY A 351 11.56 -2.24 -11.89
N SER A 352 11.77 -0.92 -11.98
CA SER A 352 11.29 -0.11 -13.12
C SER A 352 12.07 -0.34 -14.42
N PHE A 353 12.59 -1.55 -14.65
CA PHE A 353 13.33 -1.99 -15.83
C PHE A 353 12.41 -2.30 -17.02
N SER A 354 11.21 -1.69 -17.06
CA SER A 354 10.44 -1.55 -18.29
C SER A 354 10.87 -0.25 -18.96
N HIS A 355 11.34 -0.38 -20.21
CA HIS A 355 12.03 0.62 -21.00
C HIS A 355 11.46 2.07 -20.84
N MET A 356 12.37 3.04 -20.66
CA MET A 356 12.18 4.51 -20.73
C MET A 356 11.53 5.30 -19.59
N LYS A 357 10.68 4.76 -18.69
CA LYS A 357 10.06 5.57 -17.60
C LYS A 357 10.83 5.58 -16.27
N GLY A 358 11.46 4.46 -15.86
CA GLY A 358 12.07 4.32 -14.52
C GLY A 358 13.25 5.25 -14.19
N ALA A 359 14.04 5.66 -15.18
CA ALA A 359 15.22 6.51 -14.94
C ALA A 359 14.87 7.97 -14.57
N LYS A 360 13.75 8.49 -15.10
CA LYS A 360 13.30 9.87 -14.81
C LYS A 360 12.78 10.01 -13.38
N ASP A 361 12.11 8.99 -12.87
CA ASP A 361 11.48 9.05 -11.55
C ASP A 361 12.52 9.01 -10.40
N LYS A 362 13.62 8.29 -10.61
CA LYS A 362 14.74 8.23 -9.66
C LYS A 362 15.49 9.56 -9.53
N GLY A 363 15.78 10.23 -10.64
CA GLY A 363 16.47 11.53 -10.63
C GLY A 363 15.68 12.59 -9.88
N TRP A 364 14.38 12.66 -10.15
CA TRP A 364 13.45 13.56 -9.47
C TRP A 364 13.34 13.26 -7.97
N LEU A 365 13.21 11.99 -7.57
CA LEU A 365 13.05 11.62 -6.16
C LEU A 365 14.28 12.05 -5.33
N ASN A 366 15.48 11.88 -5.89
CA ASN A 366 16.72 12.31 -5.24
C ASN A 366 16.75 13.84 -5.05
N GLU A 367 16.42 14.61 -6.09
CA GLU A 367 16.34 16.08 -6.01
C GLU A 367 15.29 16.52 -4.97
N LEU A 368 14.15 15.83 -4.93
CA LEU A 368 13.10 16.11 -3.96
C LEU A 368 13.57 15.87 -2.53
N LEU A 369 14.19 14.72 -2.26
CA LEU A 369 14.71 14.38 -0.93
C LEU A 369 15.83 15.33 -0.49
N GLU A 370 16.51 15.98 -1.43
CA GLU A 370 17.55 17.00 -1.19
C GLU A 370 17.00 18.44 -1.08
N THR A 371 15.70 18.64 -1.26
CA THR A 371 15.08 19.96 -1.26
C THR A 371 15.22 20.65 0.11
N LYS A 372 15.98 21.75 0.16
CA LYS A 372 16.31 22.45 1.41
C LYS A 372 15.06 22.94 2.15
N GLY A 373 15.05 22.74 3.47
CA GLY A 373 13.98 23.21 4.34
C GLY A 373 12.64 22.47 4.19
N SER A 374 12.62 21.33 3.48
CA SER A 374 11.50 20.40 3.44
C SER A 374 11.40 19.61 4.74
N ARG A 375 10.16 19.28 5.14
CA ARG A 375 9.84 18.39 6.26
C ARG A 375 8.76 17.44 5.78
N ILE A 376 9.13 16.19 5.55
CA ILE A 376 8.25 15.21 4.91
C ILE A 376 8.27 13.92 5.75
N ILE A 377 7.08 13.44 6.10
CA ILE A 377 6.87 12.08 6.61
C ILE A 377 6.39 11.22 5.44
N TRP A 378 7.13 10.17 5.16
CA TRP A 378 6.84 9.18 4.13
C TRP A 378 6.31 7.93 4.81
N ILE A 379 5.17 7.41 4.36
CA ILE A 379 4.56 6.20 4.90
C ILE A 379 4.53 5.14 3.82
N ALA A 380 5.22 4.02 4.03
CA ALA A 380 5.25 2.89 3.11
C ALA A 380 4.81 1.60 3.81
N ASN A 381 4.41 0.57 3.06
CA ASN A 381 4.17 -0.75 3.60
C ASN A 381 5.44 -1.61 3.56
N ALA A 382 6.14 -1.61 2.43
CA ALA A 382 7.39 -2.34 2.24
C ALA A 382 8.52 -1.42 1.75
N ILE A 383 9.75 -1.78 2.07
CA ILE A 383 10.96 -1.04 1.65
C ILE A 383 11.96 -1.91 0.87
N ASP A 384 11.63 -3.17 0.62
CA ASP A 384 12.53 -4.15 0.01
C ASP A 384 12.93 -3.79 -1.44
N GLN A 385 12.13 -2.97 -2.11
CA GLN A 385 12.36 -2.51 -3.47
C GLN A 385 12.88 -1.06 -3.55
N VAL A 386 13.32 -0.50 -2.42
CA VAL A 386 13.89 0.85 -2.37
C VAL A 386 15.41 0.75 -2.49
N GLU A 387 16.00 1.51 -3.41
CA GLU A 387 17.45 1.52 -3.55
C GLU A 387 18.16 2.14 -2.33
N GLU A 388 19.35 1.66 -2.04
CA GLU A 388 20.23 2.22 -1.01
C GLU A 388 20.52 3.72 -1.22
N SER A 389 20.59 4.15 -2.48
CA SER A 389 20.78 5.57 -2.82
C SER A 389 19.64 6.46 -2.31
N VAL A 390 18.41 5.95 -2.25
CA VAL A 390 17.24 6.65 -1.71
C VAL A 390 17.22 6.52 -0.18
N LEU A 391 17.46 5.31 0.35
CA LEU A 391 17.40 5.02 1.79
C LEU A 391 18.33 5.91 2.62
N ARG A 392 19.54 6.20 2.13
CA ARG A 392 20.52 7.07 2.82
C ARG A 392 20.12 8.54 2.96
N ARG A 393 19.01 8.97 2.33
CA ARG A 393 18.51 10.37 2.36
C ARG A 393 17.36 10.59 3.34
N PHE A 394 16.96 9.54 4.06
CA PHE A 394 16.07 9.65 5.22
C PHE A 394 16.88 10.01 6.46
N ALA A 395 16.46 11.07 7.15
CA ALA A 395 17.09 11.52 8.39
C ALA A 395 16.78 10.57 9.55
N TYR A 396 15.65 9.87 9.48
CA TYR A 396 15.22 8.88 10.45
C TYR A 396 14.25 7.90 9.79
N SER A 397 14.30 6.63 10.19
CA SER A 397 13.33 5.62 9.78
C SER A 397 12.77 4.89 11.00
N MET A 398 11.53 4.43 10.89
CA MET A 398 10.85 3.69 11.96
C MET A 398 9.96 2.60 11.38
N GLU A 399 10.18 1.37 11.85
CA GLU A 399 9.36 0.21 11.50
C GLU A 399 8.17 0.10 12.46
N PHE A 400 6.97 0.03 11.90
CA PHE A 400 5.75 -0.38 12.58
C PHE A 400 5.54 -1.87 12.42
N LYS A 401 5.69 -2.57 13.53
CA LYS A 401 5.56 -4.01 13.62
C LYS A 401 4.11 -4.38 13.93
N PRO A 402 3.63 -5.57 13.51
CA PRO A 402 2.38 -6.12 14.02
C PRO A 402 2.39 -6.12 15.54
N PHE A 403 1.24 -5.82 16.14
CA PHE A 403 1.13 -5.86 17.60
C PHE A 403 1.22 -7.31 18.07
N ASN A 404 2.11 -7.59 19.03
CA ASN A 404 2.10 -8.86 19.76
C ASN A 404 0.87 -8.97 20.69
N GLN A 405 0.62 -10.14 21.31
CA GLN A 405 -0.56 -10.37 22.14
C GLN A 405 -0.72 -9.34 23.27
N ARG A 406 0.37 -9.01 23.98
CA ARG A 406 0.32 -8.03 25.08
C ARG A 406 -0.04 -6.64 24.57
N GLN A 407 0.57 -6.29 23.45
CA GLN A 407 0.31 -5.05 22.76
C GLN A 407 -1.16 -4.97 22.31
N ARG A 408 -1.72 -6.05 21.75
CA ARG A 408 -3.15 -6.13 21.39
C ARG A 408 -4.07 -6.01 22.60
N ILE A 409 -3.72 -6.59 23.76
CA ILE A 409 -4.48 -6.41 25.01
C ILE A 409 -4.54 -4.92 25.40
N MET A 410 -3.42 -4.20 25.29
CA MET A 410 -3.38 -2.76 25.59
C MET A 410 -4.22 -1.95 24.59
N VAL A 411 -4.19 -2.30 23.30
CA VAL A 411 -5.05 -1.71 22.27
C VAL A 411 -6.52 -1.94 22.62
N TRP A 412 -6.92 -3.15 23.00
CA TRP A 412 -8.29 -3.46 23.41
C TRP A 412 -8.74 -2.57 24.58
N LYS A 413 -7.96 -2.51 25.66
CA LYS A 413 -8.27 -1.64 26.82
C LYS A 413 -8.43 -0.18 26.41
N THR A 414 -7.49 0.32 25.62
CA THR A 414 -7.48 1.69 25.09
C THR A 414 -8.72 2.00 24.25
N VAL A 415 -9.10 1.11 23.33
CA VAL A 415 -10.26 1.30 22.46
C VAL A 415 -11.56 1.29 23.27
N LEU A 416 -11.67 0.42 24.27
CA LEU A 416 -12.82 0.39 25.16
C LEU A 416 -12.93 1.67 25.99
N GLU A 417 -11.80 2.20 26.50
CA GLU A 417 -11.75 3.49 27.20
C GLU A 417 -12.16 4.65 26.29
N ALA A 418 -11.64 4.71 25.06
CA ALA A 418 -11.95 5.75 24.09
C ALA A 418 -13.45 5.75 23.69
N ASN A 419 -14.07 4.57 23.65
CA ASN A 419 -15.51 4.40 23.41
C ASN A 419 -16.34 4.43 24.71
N ARG A 420 -15.74 4.79 25.86
CA ARG A 420 -16.38 4.98 27.18
C ARG A 420 -17.06 3.72 27.75
N ILE A 421 -16.50 2.55 27.48
CA ILE A 421 -17.02 1.23 27.93
C ILE A 421 -15.92 0.29 28.48
N PRO A 422 -15.03 0.75 29.37
CA PRO A 422 -13.90 -0.06 29.85
C PRO A 422 -14.33 -1.34 30.59
N GLY A 423 -15.55 -1.39 31.14
CA GLY A 423 -16.05 -2.50 31.97
C GLY A 423 -16.92 -3.53 31.27
N ILE A 424 -17.21 -3.39 29.97
CA ILE A 424 -18.10 -4.32 29.27
C ILE A 424 -17.44 -5.68 28.95
N LEU A 425 -16.11 -5.73 28.95
CA LEU A 425 -15.33 -6.95 28.77
C LEU A 425 -14.46 -7.18 29.99
N ARG A 426 -14.46 -8.41 30.52
CA ARG A 426 -13.54 -8.82 31.59
C ARG A 426 -12.13 -9.05 31.05
N ALA A 427 -11.14 -9.08 31.96
CA ALA A 427 -9.72 -9.20 31.59
C ALA A 427 -9.38 -10.53 30.88
N ASP A 428 -10.03 -11.63 31.28
CA ASP A 428 -9.99 -12.95 30.61
C ASP A 428 -10.50 -12.83 29.16
N GLN A 429 -11.66 -12.22 28.97
CA GLN A 429 -12.27 -12.06 27.65
C GLN A 429 -11.42 -11.18 26.71
N ILE A 430 -10.82 -10.11 27.23
CA ILE A 430 -9.89 -9.27 26.45
C ILE A 430 -8.66 -10.08 26.01
N ASN A 431 -8.12 -10.91 26.90
CA ASN A 431 -6.97 -11.76 26.58
C ASN A 431 -7.33 -12.77 25.48
N ASP A 432 -8.49 -13.41 25.59
CA ASP A 432 -8.98 -14.36 24.58
C ASP A 432 -9.17 -13.70 23.22
N LEU A 433 -9.81 -12.52 23.18
CA LEU A 433 -10.01 -11.75 21.94
C LEU A 433 -8.67 -11.30 21.33
N ALA A 434 -7.72 -10.87 22.15
CA ALA A 434 -6.38 -10.50 21.69
C ALA A 434 -5.59 -11.71 21.18
N LYS A 435 -5.81 -12.91 21.73
CA LYS A 435 -5.19 -14.16 21.27
C LYS A 435 -5.79 -14.63 19.96
N SER A 436 -7.12 -14.65 19.86
CA SER A 436 -7.84 -15.25 18.73
C SER A 436 -7.93 -14.35 17.49
N HIS A 437 -7.89 -13.02 17.67
CA HIS A 437 -8.01 -12.06 16.57
C HIS A 437 -6.76 -11.19 16.44
N LYS A 438 -5.88 -11.56 15.49
CA LYS A 438 -4.71 -10.76 15.08
C LYS A 438 -5.12 -9.61 14.16
N VAL A 439 -6.01 -8.74 14.65
CA VAL A 439 -6.57 -7.61 13.88
C VAL A 439 -5.97 -6.28 14.32
N ASN A 440 -6.04 -5.29 13.44
CA ASN A 440 -5.50 -3.96 13.70
C ASN A 440 -6.44 -3.10 14.60
N PRO A 441 -5.92 -2.02 15.23
CA PRO A 441 -6.71 -1.16 16.10
C PRO A 441 -7.95 -0.55 15.44
N GLY A 442 -7.88 -0.23 14.13
CA GLY A 442 -9.01 0.32 13.39
C GLY A 442 -10.16 -0.67 13.22
N VAL A 443 -9.86 -1.95 12.98
CA VAL A 443 -10.83 -3.04 12.92
C VAL A 443 -11.45 -3.26 14.31
N ILE A 444 -10.65 -3.22 15.37
CA ILE A 444 -11.15 -3.33 16.75
C ILE A 444 -12.12 -2.18 17.05
N ASP A 445 -11.72 -0.93 16.80
CA ASP A 445 -12.55 0.25 17.03
C ASP A 445 -13.86 0.24 16.22
N MET A 446 -13.78 -0.16 14.94
CA MET A 446 -14.97 -0.31 14.09
C MET A 446 -15.90 -1.41 14.60
N ALA A 447 -15.35 -2.58 14.96
CA ALA A 447 -16.14 -3.70 15.46
C ALA A 447 -16.83 -3.35 16.77
N VAL A 448 -16.15 -2.63 17.67
CA VAL A 448 -16.70 -2.12 18.93
C VAL A 448 -17.82 -1.11 18.66
N LYS A 449 -17.61 -0.13 17.78
CA LYS A 449 -18.63 0.87 17.41
C LYS A 449 -19.87 0.21 16.80
N LYS A 450 -19.68 -0.76 15.90
CA LYS A 450 -20.80 -1.48 15.29
C LYS A 450 -21.52 -2.41 16.26
N ALA A 451 -20.79 -3.03 17.19
CA ALA A 451 -21.42 -3.76 18.28
C ALA A 451 -22.24 -2.82 19.17
N LEU A 452 -21.77 -1.59 19.44
CA LEU A 452 -22.54 -0.57 20.16
C LEU A 452 -23.80 -0.11 19.40
N ASP A 453 -23.70 0.11 18.09
CA ASP A 453 -24.84 0.52 17.24
C ASP A 453 -25.97 -0.52 17.27
N VAL A 454 -25.62 -1.81 17.31
CA VAL A 454 -26.57 -2.93 17.21
C VAL A 454 -27.07 -3.40 18.58
N SER A 455 -26.27 -3.29 19.64
CA SER A 455 -26.49 -4.05 20.89
C SER A 455 -27.60 -3.55 21.81
N GLY A 456 -28.26 -2.41 21.55
CA GLY A 456 -29.54 -2.06 22.17
C GLY A 456 -29.62 -2.08 23.72
N ARG A 457 -28.49 -2.21 24.43
CA ARG A 457 -28.30 -2.33 25.90
C ARG A 457 -28.37 -3.73 26.54
N THR A 458 -27.94 -4.82 25.90
CA THR A 458 -27.62 -6.07 26.63
C THR A 458 -26.19 -6.57 26.35
N GLU A 459 -25.49 -6.98 27.42
CA GLU A 459 -24.10 -7.46 27.37
C GLU A 459 -23.93 -8.66 26.42
N LYS A 460 -24.91 -9.58 26.41
CA LYS A 460 -24.91 -10.76 25.54
C LYS A 460 -24.99 -10.39 24.04
N CYS A 461 -25.89 -9.49 23.66
CA CYS A 461 -26.00 -9.04 22.27
C CYS A 461 -24.76 -8.26 21.82
N PHE A 462 -24.11 -7.52 22.73
CA PHE A 462 -22.83 -6.88 22.45
C PHE A 462 -21.74 -7.90 22.13
N HIS A 463 -21.58 -8.94 22.96
CA HIS A 463 -20.59 -9.99 22.72
C HIS A 463 -20.82 -10.74 21.41
N GLU A 464 -22.07 -11.08 21.10
CA GLU A 464 -22.44 -11.76 19.85
C GLU A 464 -22.13 -10.88 18.63
N ALA A 465 -22.55 -9.61 18.64
CA ALA A 465 -22.28 -8.68 17.56
C ALA A 465 -20.77 -8.41 17.37
N LEU A 466 -20.04 -8.26 18.47
CA LEU A 466 -18.58 -8.07 18.45
C LEU A 466 -17.89 -9.28 17.84
N ALA A 467 -18.24 -10.49 18.27
CA ALA A 467 -17.68 -11.73 17.73
C ALA A 467 -17.98 -11.90 16.24
N MET A 468 -19.20 -11.60 15.78
CA MET A 468 -19.57 -11.64 14.37
C MET A 468 -18.76 -10.65 13.54
N ASN A 469 -18.63 -9.40 14.00
CA ASN A 469 -17.88 -8.34 13.31
C ASN A 469 -16.38 -8.68 13.19
N LEU A 470 -15.77 -9.18 14.26
CA LEU A 470 -14.37 -9.60 14.26
C LEU A 470 -14.13 -10.81 13.36
N LYS A 471 -15.03 -11.80 13.39
CA LYS A 471 -14.95 -12.99 12.53
C LYS A 471 -15.06 -12.62 11.05
N ALA A 472 -16.00 -11.76 10.68
CA ALA A 472 -16.15 -11.28 9.31
C ALA A 472 -14.89 -10.52 8.84
N SER A 473 -14.34 -9.65 9.69
CA SER A 473 -13.12 -8.89 9.39
C SER A 473 -11.89 -9.80 9.26
N SER A 474 -11.73 -10.78 10.15
CA SER A 474 -10.64 -11.75 10.09
C SER A 474 -10.73 -12.66 8.87
N ALA A 475 -11.94 -13.05 8.45
CA ALA A 475 -12.13 -13.85 7.25
C ALA A 475 -11.65 -13.09 5.99
N LEU A 476 -11.93 -11.79 5.88
CA LEU A 476 -11.45 -10.97 4.76
C LEU A 476 -9.92 -10.84 4.75
N ILE A 477 -9.30 -10.60 5.91
CA ILE A 477 -7.84 -10.49 6.03
C ILE A 477 -7.13 -11.80 5.64
N ASN A 478 -7.74 -12.95 5.94
CA ASN A 478 -7.18 -14.27 5.65
C ASN A 478 -7.62 -14.85 4.30
N GLY A 479 -8.09 -14.02 3.34
CA GLY A 479 -8.51 -14.48 2.01
C GLY A 479 -9.69 -15.47 2.04
N GLY A 480 -10.60 -15.31 3.00
CA GLY A 480 -11.78 -16.15 3.21
C GLY A 480 -11.56 -17.40 4.07
N ARG A 481 -10.36 -17.63 4.61
CA ARG A 481 -10.03 -18.83 5.40
C ARG A 481 -10.13 -18.57 6.90
N SER A 482 -10.73 -19.52 7.64
CA SER A 482 -10.74 -19.49 9.10
C SER A 482 -9.37 -19.90 9.65
N THR A 483 -8.72 -19.03 10.43
CA THR A 483 -7.47 -19.35 11.13
C THR A 483 -7.77 -20.16 12.39
N VAL A 484 -7.96 -21.46 12.24
CA VAL A 484 -7.91 -22.38 13.38
C VAL A 484 -6.46 -22.87 13.48
N LYS A 485 -5.57 -22.06 14.08
CA LYS A 485 -4.23 -22.55 14.46
C LYS A 485 -4.22 -22.94 15.93
N GLY A 486 -4.18 -24.25 16.17
CA GLY A 486 -3.58 -24.90 17.35
C GLY A 486 -4.01 -24.41 18.72
N ALA A 487 -5.31 -24.46 19.03
CA ALA A 487 -5.75 -24.38 20.42
C ALA A 487 -5.19 -25.60 21.18
N ILE A 488 -4.73 -25.38 22.41
CA ILE A 488 -4.34 -26.48 23.32
C ILE A 488 -5.57 -27.32 23.59
N GLU A 489 -5.34 -28.62 23.76
CA GLU A 489 -6.39 -29.56 24.17
C GLU A 489 -7.00 -29.09 25.49
N LYS A 490 -8.33 -28.85 25.53
CA LYS A 490 -9.00 -28.19 26.66
C LYS A 490 -8.78 -28.87 28.02
N ASN A 491 -8.48 -30.17 28.00
CA ASN A 491 -8.27 -31.01 29.18
C ASN A 491 -6.80 -31.42 29.37
N TYR A 492 -5.85 -30.70 28.77
CA TYR A 492 -4.42 -31.00 28.91
C TYR A 492 -3.95 -30.86 30.37
N SER A 493 -3.10 -31.79 30.82
CA SER A 493 -2.51 -31.77 32.15
C SER A 493 -1.06 -32.24 32.15
N LEU A 494 -0.30 -31.75 33.12
CA LEU A 494 0.98 -32.31 33.49
C LEU A 494 0.84 -33.57 34.35
N ASP A 495 -0.29 -33.71 35.05
CA ASP A 495 -0.55 -34.84 35.94
C ASP A 495 -0.69 -36.14 35.13
N GLY A 496 0.08 -37.16 35.50
CA GLY A 496 0.07 -38.47 34.85
C GLY A 496 1.04 -38.62 33.68
N LEU A 497 1.63 -37.53 33.17
CA LEU A 497 2.68 -37.62 32.14
C LEU A 497 3.95 -38.24 32.72
N ASN A 498 4.53 -39.19 31.99
CA ASN A 498 5.82 -39.78 32.34
C ASN A 498 6.95 -38.99 31.67
N MET A 499 7.67 -38.21 32.47
CA MET A 499 8.73 -37.35 31.96
C MET A 499 9.99 -37.50 32.79
N ALA A 500 11.12 -37.63 32.11
CA ALA A 500 12.45 -37.68 32.68
C ALA A 500 13.10 -36.28 32.67
N GLY A 501 13.59 -35.84 33.83
CA GLY A 501 14.27 -34.55 34.02
C GLY A 501 13.60 -33.64 35.06
N ASP A 502 14.27 -32.55 35.44
CA ASP A 502 13.75 -31.58 36.43
C ASP A 502 12.78 -30.57 35.78
N ILE A 503 11.54 -30.98 35.59
CA ILE A 503 10.48 -30.13 35.01
C ILE A 503 10.16 -28.96 35.91
N GLN A 504 10.10 -29.18 37.23
CA GLN A 504 9.77 -28.10 38.16
C GLN A 504 10.88 -27.05 38.20
N GLY A 505 12.15 -27.46 38.11
CA GLY A 505 13.28 -26.58 37.87
C GLY A 505 13.16 -25.81 36.57
N MET A 506 12.90 -26.50 35.45
CA MET A 506 12.69 -25.87 34.15
C MET A 506 11.54 -24.84 34.19
N LEU A 507 10.40 -25.17 34.80
CA LEU A 507 9.25 -24.27 34.94
C LEU A 507 9.57 -23.04 35.80
N ARG A 508 10.38 -23.17 36.85
CA ARG A 508 10.85 -22.02 37.64
C ARG A 508 11.80 -21.15 36.84
N GLN A 509 12.75 -21.76 36.14
CA GLN A 509 13.76 -21.03 35.35
C GLN A 509 13.14 -20.31 34.16
N ILE A 510 12.23 -20.94 33.41
CA ILE A 510 11.55 -20.31 32.27
C ILE A 510 10.68 -19.13 32.70
N ARG A 511 10.01 -19.20 33.87
CA ARG A 511 9.27 -18.06 34.45
C ARG A 511 10.19 -16.91 34.87
N SER A 512 11.33 -17.24 35.47
CA SER A 512 12.32 -16.22 35.84
C SER A 512 12.91 -15.54 34.61
N PHE A 513 13.23 -16.34 33.59
CA PHE A 513 13.72 -15.86 32.29
C PHE A 513 12.67 -14.99 31.58
N ASP A 514 11.40 -15.41 31.55
CA ASP A 514 10.31 -14.60 30.99
C ASP A 514 10.20 -13.23 31.68
N ARG A 515 10.28 -13.21 33.02
CA ARG A 515 10.26 -11.94 33.78
C ARG A 515 11.44 -11.05 33.43
N HIS A 516 12.64 -11.64 33.31
CA HIS A 516 13.83 -10.91 32.92
C HIS A 516 13.70 -10.30 31.53
N LEU A 517 13.29 -11.12 30.54
CA LEU A 517 13.07 -10.73 29.15
C LEU A 517 12.02 -9.62 29.00
N ARG A 518 11.04 -9.54 29.92
CA ARG A 518 10.06 -8.44 29.99
C ARG A 518 10.63 -7.13 30.54
N SER A 519 11.62 -7.21 31.42
CA SER A 519 12.16 -6.06 32.17
C SER A 519 13.38 -5.40 31.52
N SER A 520 14.21 -6.18 30.81
CA SER A 520 15.41 -5.71 30.12
C SER A 520 15.50 -6.36 28.75
N ARG A 521 15.71 -5.55 27.71
CA ARG A 521 15.92 -6.02 26.34
C ARG A 521 17.39 -6.14 25.95
N GLU A 522 18.29 -5.52 26.71
CA GLU A 522 19.72 -5.61 26.45
C GLU A 522 20.28 -6.88 27.11
N HIS A 523 20.88 -7.76 26.31
CA HIS A 523 21.61 -8.96 26.72
C HIS A 523 20.79 -10.06 27.43
N ALA A 524 19.51 -10.21 27.11
CA ALA A 524 18.63 -11.17 27.79
C ALA A 524 19.01 -12.66 27.59
N GLY A 525 19.94 -12.99 26.71
CA GLY A 525 20.34 -14.38 26.42
C GLY A 525 19.23 -15.21 25.75
N CYS A 526 19.40 -16.53 25.71
CA CYS A 526 18.42 -17.47 25.15
C CYS A 526 18.00 -18.53 26.17
N MET A 527 16.81 -19.09 26.01
CA MET A 527 16.34 -20.26 26.74
C MET A 527 16.00 -21.36 25.74
N ASN A 528 16.91 -22.32 25.57
CA ASN A 528 16.78 -23.41 24.60
C ASN A 528 16.39 -24.71 25.30
N ILE A 529 15.23 -25.25 24.96
CA ILE A 529 14.66 -26.45 25.58
C ILE A 529 14.47 -27.52 24.50
N LEU A 530 14.88 -28.75 24.79
CA LEU A 530 14.66 -29.91 23.92
C LEU A 530 13.70 -30.89 24.60
N PHE A 531 12.61 -31.22 23.93
CA PHE A 531 11.69 -32.28 24.31
C PHE A 531 11.91 -33.47 23.37
N TYR A 532 12.20 -34.64 23.93
CA TYR A 532 12.48 -35.85 23.14
C TYR A 532 11.75 -37.06 23.71
N GLY A 533 11.38 -38.02 22.88
CA GLY A 533 10.70 -39.24 23.31
C GLY A 533 9.77 -39.83 22.24
N PRO A 534 9.09 -40.96 22.51
CA PRO A 534 8.20 -41.62 21.55
C PRO A 534 7.08 -40.70 21.01
N PRO A 535 6.54 -40.94 19.81
CA PRO A 535 5.44 -40.14 19.26
C PRO A 535 4.18 -40.23 20.14
N GLY A 536 3.38 -39.17 20.17
CA GLY A 536 2.12 -39.14 20.92
C GLY A 536 2.24 -38.93 22.43
N THR A 537 3.44 -38.78 22.99
CA THR A 537 3.70 -38.61 24.44
C THR A 537 3.40 -37.21 25.00
N GLY A 538 2.95 -36.26 24.17
CA GLY A 538 2.55 -34.91 24.62
C GLY A 538 3.63 -33.82 24.53
N LYS A 539 4.76 -34.08 23.86
CA LYS A 539 5.86 -33.10 23.66
C LYS A 539 5.39 -31.75 23.11
N SER A 540 4.72 -31.76 21.96
CA SER A 540 4.24 -30.53 21.30
C SER A 540 3.12 -29.85 22.09
N GLU A 541 2.31 -30.61 22.85
CA GLU A 541 1.29 -30.05 23.75
C GLU A 541 1.92 -29.36 24.97
N LEU A 542 2.98 -29.92 25.58
CA LEU A 542 3.69 -29.24 26.67
C LEU A 542 4.27 -27.90 26.19
N ALA A 543 4.87 -27.90 25.00
CA ALA A 543 5.42 -26.69 24.41
C ALA A 543 4.35 -25.61 24.21
N ARG A 544 3.13 -25.99 23.80
CA ARG A 544 1.99 -25.07 23.72
C ARG A 544 1.53 -24.63 25.11
N TYR A 545 1.36 -25.56 26.05
CA TYR A 545 0.96 -25.26 27.43
C TYR A 545 1.87 -24.22 28.09
N LEU A 546 3.18 -24.28 27.82
CA LEU A 546 4.12 -23.25 28.30
C LEU A 546 3.82 -21.85 27.77
N GLY A 547 3.30 -21.72 26.54
CA GLY A 547 2.85 -20.43 26.00
C GLY A 547 1.66 -19.85 26.75
N GLU A 548 0.69 -20.68 27.13
CA GLU A 548 -0.42 -20.25 27.99
C GLU A 548 0.04 -19.88 29.39
N LEU A 549 0.87 -20.73 30.00
CA LEU A 549 1.43 -20.50 31.33
C LEU A 549 2.21 -19.17 31.42
N LEU A 550 2.95 -18.83 30.36
CA LEU A 550 3.76 -17.61 30.29
C LEU A 550 3.02 -16.43 29.65
N GLN A 551 1.77 -16.60 29.19
CA GLN A 551 1.03 -15.59 28.43
C GLN A 551 1.87 -15.01 27.28
N ARG A 552 2.45 -15.91 26.48
CA ARG A 552 3.21 -15.58 25.27
C ARG A 552 2.56 -16.20 24.05
N GLU A 553 2.71 -15.53 22.90
CA GLU A 553 2.37 -16.12 21.63
C GLU A 553 3.25 -17.33 21.34
N ILE A 554 2.71 -18.26 20.55
CA ILE A 554 3.42 -19.45 20.11
C ILE A 554 3.57 -19.35 18.60
N ILE A 555 4.82 -19.44 18.14
CA ILE A 555 5.14 -19.64 16.74
C ILE A 555 5.59 -21.08 16.59
N CYS A 556 4.71 -21.92 16.05
CA CYS A 556 5.04 -23.30 15.74
C CYS A 556 5.43 -23.40 14.26
N ARG A 557 6.56 -24.02 13.96
CA ARG A 557 7.02 -24.36 12.63
C ARG A 557 7.34 -25.84 12.55
N ARG A 558 7.01 -26.46 11.43
CA ARG A 558 7.42 -27.81 11.04
C ARG A 558 8.51 -27.72 9.97
N PRO A 559 9.25 -28.81 9.68
CA PRO A 559 10.25 -28.79 8.62
C PRO A 559 9.65 -28.39 7.26
N SER A 560 8.40 -28.80 6.98
CA SER A 560 7.66 -28.41 5.78
C SER A 560 7.37 -26.91 5.65
N ASP A 561 7.40 -26.16 6.76
CA ASP A 561 7.20 -24.70 6.74
C ASP A 561 8.51 -23.95 6.45
N ILE A 562 9.65 -24.64 6.53
CA ILE A 562 11.00 -24.05 6.50
C ILE A 562 11.74 -24.46 5.22
N LEU A 563 11.63 -25.74 4.85
CA LEU A 563 12.30 -26.32 3.70
C LEU A 563 11.74 -25.76 2.40
N ASP A 564 12.64 -25.25 1.56
CA ASP A 564 12.35 -24.67 0.25
C ASP A 564 13.23 -25.34 -0.83
N PRO A 565 12.67 -25.67 -2.02
CA PRO A 565 13.42 -26.32 -3.09
C PRO A 565 14.55 -25.46 -3.69
N PHE A 566 14.57 -24.15 -3.47
CA PHE A 566 15.61 -23.25 -3.96
C PHE A 566 16.75 -23.10 -2.94
N VAL A 567 17.99 -23.34 -3.39
CA VAL A 567 19.19 -23.23 -2.56
C VAL A 567 19.31 -21.83 -1.94
N GLY A 568 19.53 -21.74 -0.62
CA GLY A 568 19.63 -20.49 0.14
C GLY A 568 18.30 -19.99 0.71
N MET A 569 17.15 -20.44 0.17
CA MET A 569 15.84 -20.01 0.68
C MET A 569 15.49 -20.66 2.02
N SER A 570 15.89 -21.91 2.23
CA SER A 570 15.72 -22.60 3.52
C SER A 570 16.48 -21.89 4.65
N GLU A 571 17.73 -21.47 4.39
CA GLU A 571 18.53 -20.67 5.32
C GLU A 571 17.88 -19.32 5.63
N ARG A 572 17.37 -18.63 4.61
CA ARG A 572 16.62 -17.38 4.79
C ARG A 572 15.36 -17.58 5.64
N ASN A 573 14.64 -18.68 5.42
CA ASN A 573 13.45 -19.03 6.19
C ASN A 573 13.78 -19.31 7.66
N ILE A 574 14.91 -19.98 7.93
CA ILE A 574 15.43 -20.20 9.30
C ILE A 574 15.68 -18.87 9.99
N CYS A 575 16.47 -17.97 9.38
CA CYS A 575 16.74 -16.65 9.95
C CYS A 575 15.45 -15.89 10.23
N HIS A 576 14.55 -15.82 9.25
CA HIS A 576 13.29 -15.12 9.36
C HIS A 576 12.41 -15.69 10.50
N MET A 577 12.35 -17.01 10.66
CA MET A 577 11.60 -17.65 11.74
C MET A 577 12.11 -17.21 13.13
N PHE A 578 13.42 -17.19 13.35
CA PHE A 578 14.00 -16.74 14.62
C PHE A 578 13.78 -15.24 14.85
N GLU A 579 13.96 -14.42 13.81
CA GLU A 579 13.71 -12.98 13.85
C GLU A 579 12.24 -12.67 14.17
N GLU A 580 11.30 -13.37 13.53
CA GLU A 580 9.85 -13.26 13.77
C GLU A 580 9.52 -13.59 15.23
N ALA A 581 10.04 -14.70 15.77
CA ALA A 581 9.78 -15.08 17.16
C ALA A 581 10.37 -14.10 18.17
N GLN A 582 11.57 -13.59 17.91
CA GLN A 582 12.21 -12.58 18.77
C GLN A 582 11.44 -11.26 18.72
N LYS A 583 11.01 -10.85 17.52
CA LYS A 583 10.22 -9.64 17.27
C LYS A 583 8.86 -9.68 17.99
N ASP A 584 8.17 -10.81 17.91
CA ASP A 584 6.84 -11.00 18.49
C ASP A 584 6.87 -11.32 19.98
N GLU A 585 8.07 -11.44 20.57
CA GLU A 585 8.28 -11.93 21.93
C GLU A 585 7.58 -13.30 22.15
N ALA A 586 7.57 -14.13 21.11
CA ALA A 586 6.90 -15.42 21.09
C ALA A 586 7.81 -16.55 21.60
N ILE A 587 7.18 -17.66 22.00
CA ILE A 587 7.87 -18.94 22.15
C ILE A 587 7.96 -19.56 20.77
N LEU A 588 9.19 -19.80 20.31
CA LEU A 588 9.44 -20.50 19.05
C LEU A 588 9.45 -22.01 19.30
N ILE A 589 8.54 -22.72 18.64
CA ILE A 589 8.47 -24.18 18.66
C ILE A 589 8.84 -24.70 17.27
N VAL A 590 9.85 -25.56 17.21
CA VAL A 590 10.17 -26.32 15.99
C VAL A 590 9.87 -27.78 16.26
N ASP A 591 8.80 -28.26 15.61
CA ASP A 591 8.43 -29.68 15.68
C ASP A 591 9.29 -30.49 14.71
N GLU A 592 9.62 -31.73 15.10
CA GLU A 592 10.48 -32.63 14.31
C GLU A 592 11.84 -31.99 13.95
N VAL A 593 12.44 -31.30 14.93
CA VAL A 593 13.69 -30.54 14.76
C VAL A 593 14.86 -31.43 14.31
N ASP A 594 14.78 -32.74 14.50
CA ASP A 594 15.73 -33.72 13.98
C ASP A 594 15.86 -33.70 12.46
N THR A 595 14.85 -33.24 11.73
CA THR A 595 14.94 -33.05 10.27
C THR A 595 15.85 -31.89 9.89
N LEU A 596 16.00 -30.89 10.75
CA LEU A 596 16.82 -29.69 10.52
C LEU A 596 18.19 -29.76 11.21
N LEU A 597 18.28 -30.53 12.30
CA LEU A 597 19.48 -30.70 13.13
C LEU A 597 20.04 -32.13 13.04
N PHE A 598 19.95 -32.76 11.88
CA PHE A 598 20.41 -34.13 11.67
C PHE A 598 21.94 -34.24 11.74
N ASN A 599 22.44 -35.46 11.97
CA ASN A 599 23.87 -35.72 12.07
C ASN A 599 24.61 -35.43 10.74
N ARG A 600 25.53 -34.45 10.79
CA ARG A 600 26.32 -33.96 9.65
C ARG A 600 27.22 -35.03 9.03
N THR A 601 27.64 -36.05 9.78
CA THR A 601 28.51 -37.11 9.25
C THR A 601 27.80 -38.02 8.25
N GLY A 602 26.46 -38.01 8.25
CA GLY A 602 25.62 -38.76 7.31
C GLY A 602 25.01 -37.90 6.19
N ALA A 603 25.38 -36.62 6.09
CA ALA A 603 24.84 -35.70 5.09
C ALA A 603 25.23 -36.15 3.67
N GLN A 604 24.26 -36.23 2.77
CA GLN A 604 24.52 -36.56 1.36
C GLN A 604 24.71 -35.32 0.50
N GLN A 605 24.21 -34.17 0.97
CA GLN A 605 24.22 -32.92 0.21
C GLN A 605 24.89 -31.80 1.00
N SER A 606 25.47 -30.83 0.29
CA SER A 606 26.14 -29.67 0.93
C SER A 606 25.15 -28.69 1.57
N TRP A 607 23.96 -28.53 0.98
CA TRP A 607 22.90 -27.65 1.50
C TRP A 607 22.36 -28.11 2.86
N GLU A 608 22.38 -29.42 3.09
CA GLU A 608 22.02 -30.10 4.34
C GLU A 608 22.91 -29.63 5.51
N ILE A 609 24.22 -29.54 5.28
CA ILE A 609 25.20 -29.04 6.27
C ILE A 609 25.04 -27.53 6.48
N SER A 610 24.85 -26.78 5.38
CA SER A 610 24.61 -25.33 5.41
C SER A 610 23.41 -24.98 6.29
N MET A 611 22.28 -25.66 6.07
CA MET A 611 21.05 -25.48 6.85
C MET A 611 21.25 -25.76 8.35
N THR A 612 21.93 -26.86 8.69
CA THR A 612 22.23 -27.20 10.08
C THR A 612 23.12 -26.13 10.73
N ASN A 613 24.10 -25.58 10.00
CA ASN A 613 24.95 -24.50 10.49
C ASN A 613 24.18 -23.20 10.71
N GLU A 614 23.30 -22.83 9.78
CA GLU A 614 22.49 -21.63 9.89
C GLU A 614 21.53 -21.74 11.08
N PHE A 615 20.89 -22.89 11.27
CA PHE A 615 20.01 -23.13 12.41
C PHE A 615 20.75 -22.93 13.74
N LEU A 616 21.96 -23.50 13.88
CA LEU A 616 22.74 -23.37 15.11
C LEU A 616 23.24 -21.95 15.33
N THR A 617 23.64 -21.25 14.26
CA THR A 617 24.05 -19.84 14.33
C THR A 617 22.89 -18.95 14.75
N SER A 618 21.72 -19.16 14.17
CA SER A 618 20.49 -18.45 14.52
C SER A 618 20.06 -18.76 15.96
N LEU A 619 20.15 -20.01 16.40
CA LEU A 619 19.84 -20.44 17.78
C LEU A 619 20.76 -19.76 18.83
N GLU A 620 22.03 -19.54 18.50
CA GLU A 620 22.99 -18.86 19.39
C GLU A 620 22.73 -17.35 19.48
N ARG A 621 22.28 -16.72 18.39
CA ARG A 621 21.96 -15.28 18.33
C ARG A 621 20.58 -14.95 18.88
N PHE A 622 19.68 -15.92 18.88
CA PHE A 622 18.29 -15.75 19.26
C PHE A 622 18.15 -15.25 20.70
N GLN A 623 17.40 -14.17 20.90
CA GLN A 623 17.07 -13.68 22.24
C GLN A 623 15.61 -13.99 22.57
N GLY A 624 15.36 -15.16 23.14
CA GLY A 624 14.00 -15.61 23.41
C GLY A 624 13.92 -17.02 23.98
N ILE A 625 12.73 -17.60 23.90
CA ILE A 625 12.44 -18.96 24.36
C ILE A 625 12.26 -19.85 23.14
N PHE A 626 13.15 -20.82 22.98
CA PHE A 626 13.12 -21.82 21.91
C PHE A 626 12.81 -23.20 22.49
N ILE A 627 11.90 -23.92 21.84
CA ILE A 627 11.54 -25.29 22.18
C ILE A 627 11.63 -26.16 20.91
N GLY A 628 12.58 -27.09 20.90
CA GLY A 628 12.64 -28.14 19.88
C GLY A 628 11.93 -29.39 20.36
N THR A 629 11.12 -30.03 19.52
CA THR A 629 10.56 -31.37 19.79
C THR A 629 11.11 -32.37 18.79
N THR A 630 11.46 -33.57 19.26
CA THR A 630 11.96 -34.66 18.40
C THR A 630 11.44 -36.03 18.86
N ASN A 631 11.21 -36.93 17.90
CA ASN A 631 10.92 -38.33 18.20
C ASN A 631 12.19 -39.21 18.21
N MET A 632 13.32 -38.71 17.67
CA MET A 632 14.55 -39.48 17.46
C MET A 632 15.78 -38.71 17.93
N LEU A 633 16.03 -38.74 19.25
CA LEU A 633 17.20 -38.10 19.85
C LEU A 633 18.53 -38.57 19.23
N THR A 634 18.61 -39.83 18.79
CA THR A 634 19.81 -40.43 18.18
C THR A 634 20.19 -39.83 16.83
N ASN A 635 19.23 -39.22 16.13
CA ASN A 635 19.46 -38.66 14.79
C ASN A 635 20.01 -37.24 14.85
N LEU A 636 19.94 -36.59 16.01
CA LEU A 636 20.41 -35.23 16.21
C LEU A 636 21.93 -35.15 16.21
N ASP A 637 22.46 -34.09 15.59
CA ASP A 637 23.87 -33.75 15.65
C ASP A 637 24.32 -33.53 17.11
N HIS A 638 25.42 -34.17 17.49
CA HIS A 638 25.92 -34.15 18.86
C HIS A 638 26.33 -32.73 19.30
N ALA A 639 26.78 -31.88 18.37
CA ALA A 639 27.10 -30.48 18.68
C ALA A 639 25.82 -29.64 18.91
N SER A 640 24.71 -29.97 18.26
CA SER A 640 23.39 -29.35 18.50
C SER A 640 22.87 -29.63 19.91
N ILE A 641 23.02 -30.86 20.41
CA ILE A 641 22.53 -31.27 21.75
C ILE A 641 23.14 -30.43 22.88
N ARG A 642 24.38 -29.93 22.72
CA ARG A 642 25.07 -29.12 23.73
C ARG A 642 24.50 -27.69 23.89
N ARG A 643 23.76 -27.20 22.89
CA ARG A 643 23.18 -25.84 22.86
C ARG A 643 21.80 -25.74 23.52
N PHE A 644 21.26 -26.86 23.98
CA PHE A 644 20.03 -26.93 24.75
C PHE A 644 20.33 -26.92 26.25
N HIS A 645 19.78 -25.93 26.96
CA HIS A 645 19.92 -25.76 28.41
C HIS A 645 19.13 -26.82 29.18
N HIS A 646 17.95 -27.16 28.69
CA HIS A 646 17.10 -28.21 29.25
C HIS A 646 16.83 -29.30 28.23
N LYS A 647 16.84 -30.55 28.69
CA LYS A 647 16.54 -31.74 27.92
C LYS A 647 15.54 -32.55 28.73
N ILE A 648 14.27 -32.53 28.32
CA ILE A 648 13.20 -33.27 29.00
C ILE A 648 12.84 -34.48 28.15
N GLY A 649 13.06 -35.66 28.72
CA GLY A 649 12.66 -36.92 28.11
C GLY A 649 11.19 -37.18 28.37
N PHE A 650 10.49 -37.69 27.38
CA PHE A 650 9.12 -38.18 27.48
C PHE A 650 9.13 -39.67 27.26
N ASP A 651 8.35 -40.38 28.06
CA ASP A 651 8.13 -41.81 27.90
C ASP A 651 6.63 -42.11 27.91
N TYR A 652 6.28 -43.37 27.66
CA TYR A 652 4.91 -43.85 27.81
C TYR A 652 4.38 -43.62 29.23
N LEU A 653 3.07 -43.43 29.34
CA LEU A 653 2.41 -43.09 30.61
C LEU A 653 2.71 -44.12 31.70
N THR A 654 2.74 -43.63 32.94
CA THR A 654 2.80 -44.50 34.12
C THR A 654 1.45 -45.22 34.30
N PRO A 655 1.39 -46.34 35.05
CA PRO A 655 0.12 -47.03 35.35
C PRO A 655 -0.97 -46.10 35.89
N ASP A 656 -0.64 -45.21 36.84
CA ASP A 656 -1.59 -44.22 37.35
C ASP A 656 -1.84 -43.06 36.35
N GLY A 657 -0.87 -42.80 35.48
CA GLY A 657 -1.03 -41.90 34.34
C GLY A 657 -2.10 -42.38 33.36
N ASN A 658 -2.19 -43.68 33.07
CA ASN A 658 -3.22 -44.25 32.20
C ASN A 658 -4.63 -43.94 32.73
N VAL A 659 -4.85 -44.14 34.03
CA VAL A 659 -6.14 -43.85 34.68
C VAL A 659 -6.44 -42.35 34.63
N THR A 660 -5.44 -41.51 34.95
CA THR A 660 -5.59 -40.05 34.94
C THR A 660 -5.96 -39.52 33.55
N PHE A 661 -5.32 -40.02 32.50
CA PHE A 661 -5.61 -39.61 31.12
C PHE A 661 -6.96 -40.13 30.63
N TYR A 662 -7.37 -41.33 31.04
CA TYR A 662 -8.72 -41.84 30.75
C TYR A 662 -9.79 -40.94 31.36
N GLU A 663 -9.68 -40.65 32.65
CA GLU A 663 -10.65 -39.80 33.38
C GLU A 663 -10.81 -38.42 32.76
N ARG A 664 -9.72 -37.84 32.24
CA ARG A 664 -9.72 -36.49 31.67
C ARG A 664 -10.15 -36.42 30.21
N LEU A 665 -9.81 -37.42 29.40
CA LEU A 665 -10.02 -37.38 27.95
C LEU A 665 -11.19 -38.23 27.47
N LEU A 666 -11.49 -39.35 28.15
CA LEU A 666 -12.50 -40.31 27.74
C LEU A 666 -13.73 -40.33 28.64
N SER A 667 -13.59 -40.19 29.97
CA SER A 667 -14.79 -40.12 30.83
C SER A 667 -15.77 -38.98 30.48
N PRO A 668 -15.36 -37.80 29.97
CA PRO A 668 -16.31 -36.74 29.58
C PRO A 668 -17.22 -37.10 28.39
N ILE A 669 -16.89 -38.13 27.61
CA ILE A 669 -17.74 -38.60 26.49
C ILE A 669 -18.66 -39.75 26.89
N LEU A 670 -18.59 -40.22 28.14
CA LEU A 670 -19.38 -41.32 28.69
C LEU A 670 -20.41 -40.80 29.70
N ALA A 671 -21.53 -41.52 29.81
CA ALA A 671 -22.52 -41.29 30.87
C ALA A 671 -22.13 -41.96 32.22
N GLU A 672 -21.28 -42.98 32.16
CA GLU A 672 -20.84 -43.79 33.30
C GLU A 672 -19.41 -43.47 33.75
N GLY A 673 -19.16 -43.55 35.07
CA GLY A 673 -17.82 -43.43 35.64
C GLY A 673 -17.03 -44.73 35.54
N LEU A 674 -15.71 -44.65 35.75
CA LEU A 674 -14.82 -45.81 35.80
C LEU A 674 -15.07 -46.68 37.04
N SER A 675 -15.24 -48.00 36.84
CA SER A 675 -15.25 -48.97 37.94
C SER A 675 -13.83 -49.27 38.46
N ASP A 676 -13.71 -49.87 39.65
CA ASP A 676 -12.40 -50.28 40.20
C ASP A 676 -11.71 -51.37 39.35
N GLU A 677 -12.51 -52.22 38.69
CA GLU A 677 -12.01 -53.23 37.75
C GLU A 677 -11.41 -52.55 36.50
N ASP A 678 -12.11 -51.58 35.91
CA ASP A 678 -11.61 -50.80 34.76
C ASP A 678 -10.32 -50.06 35.07
N ARG A 679 -10.23 -49.44 36.26
CA ARG A 679 -9.00 -48.76 36.73
C ARG A 679 -7.83 -49.75 36.82
N THR A 680 -8.11 -50.96 37.30
CA THR A 680 -7.10 -52.01 37.43
C THR A 680 -6.64 -52.46 36.05
N THR A 681 -7.54 -52.68 35.11
CA THR A 681 -7.20 -53.05 33.72
C THR A 681 -6.36 -51.96 33.05
N LEU A 682 -6.76 -50.69 33.14
CA LEU A 682 -6.03 -49.55 32.56
C LEU A 682 -4.59 -49.42 33.07
N ARG A 683 -4.33 -49.70 34.34
CA ARG A 683 -2.98 -49.68 34.93
C ARG A 683 -2.04 -50.72 34.30
N HIS A 684 -2.57 -51.82 33.78
CA HIS A 684 -1.79 -52.92 33.22
C HIS A 684 -1.52 -52.78 31.72
N ILE A 685 -2.19 -51.85 31.02
CA ILE A 685 -1.95 -51.64 29.59
C ILE A 685 -0.59 -50.96 29.38
N PRO A 686 0.39 -51.61 28.74
CA PRO A 686 1.71 -51.04 28.53
C PRO A 686 1.71 -50.04 27.37
N ASN A 687 2.76 -49.21 27.29
CA ASN A 687 3.10 -48.40 26.11
C ASN A 687 2.00 -47.43 25.62
N LEU A 688 1.09 -47.03 26.49
CA LEU A 688 0.09 -46.02 26.19
C LEU A 688 0.69 -44.62 26.24
N ALA A 689 0.32 -43.80 25.26
CA ALA A 689 0.65 -42.39 25.17
C ALA A 689 -0.65 -41.56 25.14
N PRO A 690 -0.64 -40.29 25.60
CA PRO A 690 -1.80 -39.39 25.52
C PRO A 690 -2.45 -39.32 24.13
N GLY A 691 -1.65 -39.43 23.07
CA GLY A 691 -2.13 -39.48 21.70
C GLY A 691 -3.12 -40.62 21.42
N ASP A 692 -2.96 -41.77 22.08
CA ASP A 692 -3.82 -42.94 21.87
C ASP A 692 -5.22 -42.69 22.43
N PHE A 693 -5.31 -42.10 23.62
CA PHE A 693 -6.57 -41.67 24.22
C PHE A 693 -7.28 -40.66 23.32
N ARG A 694 -6.54 -39.75 22.69
CA ARG A 694 -7.12 -38.81 21.72
C ARG A 694 -7.65 -39.51 20.47
N VAL A 695 -6.91 -40.47 19.91
CA VAL A 695 -7.36 -41.26 18.75
C VAL A 695 -8.65 -42.00 19.07
N VAL A 696 -8.71 -42.65 20.24
CA VAL A 696 -9.91 -43.33 20.72
C VAL A 696 -11.05 -42.33 20.93
N ARG A 697 -10.81 -41.20 21.62
CA ARG A 697 -11.83 -40.16 21.81
C ARG A 697 -12.40 -39.66 20.49
N ASP A 698 -11.53 -39.27 19.56
CA ASP A 698 -11.94 -38.67 18.28
C ASP A 698 -12.71 -39.68 17.40
N ARG A 699 -12.52 -40.99 17.63
CA ARG A 699 -13.29 -42.07 16.98
C ARG A 699 -14.71 -42.21 17.54
N TYR A 700 -14.90 -42.01 18.86
CA TYR A 700 -16.17 -42.27 19.54
C TYR A 700 -16.93 -41.01 20.00
N CYS A 701 -16.35 -39.82 19.88
CA CYS A 701 -16.98 -38.57 20.36
C CYS A 701 -18.25 -38.15 19.59
N PHE A 702 -18.54 -38.78 18.46
CA PHE A 702 -19.77 -38.58 17.68
C PHE A 702 -20.87 -39.59 18.02
N CYS A 703 -20.57 -40.62 18.81
CA CYS A 703 -21.54 -41.60 19.27
C CYS A 703 -22.35 -41.03 20.44
N PRO A 704 -23.64 -41.39 20.57
CA PRO A 704 -24.42 -41.12 21.78
C PRO A 704 -23.70 -41.68 23.03
N ALA A 705 -23.67 -40.91 24.12
CA ALA A 705 -22.92 -41.25 25.33
C ALA A 705 -23.45 -42.51 26.06
N ASP A 706 -24.67 -42.93 25.72
CA ASP A 706 -25.36 -44.14 26.18
C ASP A 706 -25.03 -45.39 25.34
N GLU A 707 -24.45 -45.21 24.14
CA GLU A 707 -24.05 -46.32 23.25
C GLU A 707 -22.59 -46.74 23.44
N VAL A 708 -21.78 -45.90 24.09
CA VAL A 708 -20.35 -46.17 24.34
C VAL A 708 -20.18 -46.59 25.81
N ARG A 709 -19.44 -47.67 26.04
CA ARG A 709 -19.14 -48.21 27.38
C ARG A 709 -17.65 -48.18 27.68
N ASN A 710 -17.29 -48.13 28.96
CA ASN A 710 -15.89 -48.11 29.39
C ASN A 710 -15.08 -49.28 28.78
N GLY A 711 -15.62 -50.50 28.84
CA GLY A 711 -14.97 -51.71 28.32
C GLY A 711 -14.64 -51.66 26.82
N THR A 712 -15.49 -51.03 26.01
CA THR A 712 -15.23 -50.84 24.58
C THR A 712 -14.02 -49.93 24.37
N LEU A 713 -13.96 -48.79 25.06
CA LEU A 713 -12.84 -47.86 24.94
C LEU A 713 -11.53 -48.45 25.46
N ILE A 714 -11.57 -49.22 26.55
CA ILE A 714 -10.41 -49.91 27.11
C ILE A 714 -9.87 -50.94 26.11
N THR A 715 -10.76 -51.73 25.50
CA THR A 715 -10.37 -52.71 24.46
C THR A 715 -9.69 -52.03 23.27
N GLU A 716 -10.16 -50.85 22.86
CA GLU A 716 -9.52 -50.08 21.79
C GLU A 716 -8.16 -49.53 22.19
N LEU A 717 -7.99 -49.07 23.44
CA LEU A 717 -6.67 -48.67 23.96
C LEU A 717 -5.69 -49.84 24.00
N GLU A 718 -6.14 -51.03 24.39
CA GLU A 718 -5.32 -52.26 24.33
C GLU A 718 -4.87 -52.57 22.90
N ARG A 719 -5.74 -52.38 21.91
CA ARG A 719 -5.38 -52.55 20.49
C ARG A 719 -4.33 -51.54 20.04
N GLU A 720 -4.49 -50.27 20.39
CA GLU A 720 -3.49 -49.23 20.06
C GLU A 720 -2.12 -49.53 20.70
N ALA A 721 -2.10 -50.04 21.94
CA ALA A 721 -0.87 -50.48 22.60
C ALA A 721 -0.21 -51.68 21.88
N GLN A 722 -0.99 -52.71 21.52
CA GLN A 722 -0.50 -53.91 20.82
C GLN A 722 0.09 -53.59 19.43
N LEU A 723 -0.51 -52.65 18.70
CA LEU A 723 0.00 -52.22 17.39
C LEU A 723 1.41 -51.64 17.49
N LYS A 724 1.71 -50.91 18.57
CA LYS A 724 3.04 -50.33 18.79
C LYS A 724 4.09 -51.39 19.09
N ASP A 725 3.73 -52.43 19.84
CA ASP A 725 4.64 -53.54 20.13
C ASP A 725 5.01 -54.32 18.86
N LEU A 726 4.07 -54.49 17.92
CA LEU A 726 4.33 -55.07 16.60
C LEU A 726 5.32 -54.23 15.77
N HIS A 727 5.20 -52.91 15.82
CA HIS A 727 6.13 -51.99 15.15
C HIS A 727 7.51 -51.94 15.81
N ALA A 728 7.58 -52.02 17.15
CA ALA A 728 8.83 -52.08 17.90
C ALA A 728 9.61 -53.37 17.63
N ASN A 729 8.90 -54.51 17.55
CA ASN A 729 9.52 -55.82 17.26
C ASN A 729 9.99 -55.95 15.80
N ARG A 730 9.36 -55.30 14.82
CA ARG A 730 9.85 -55.29 13.43
C ARG A 730 11.20 -54.59 13.25
N ARG A 731 11.56 -53.61 14.09
CA ARG A 731 12.86 -52.91 14.02
C ARG A 731 14.05 -53.72 14.56
N ARG A 732 13.81 -54.81 15.29
CA ARG A 732 14.89 -55.67 15.85
C ARG A 732 15.37 -56.76 14.89
N ILE A 733 14.74 -56.95 13.74
CA ILE A 733 15.17 -57.94 12.73
C ILE A 733 15.96 -57.21 11.64
N GLY A 734 17.21 -56.87 11.98
CA GLY A 734 18.24 -56.39 11.04
C GLY A 734 19.54 -57.11 11.39
N PHE A 735 20.14 -57.75 10.40
CA PHE A 735 21.27 -58.69 10.50
C PHE A 735 22.47 -58.16 11.32
N ASN A 736 23.07 -59.06 12.10
CA ASN A 736 24.37 -58.90 12.78
C ASN A 736 25.51 -58.52 11.84
#